data_AF-A0A290Q519-F1
#
_entry.id   AF-A0A290Q519-F1
#
_cell.length_a   1.000
_cell.length_b   1.000
_cell.length_c   1.000
_cell.angle_alpha   90.00
_cell.angle_beta   90.00
_cell.angle_gamma   90.00
#
_symmetry.space_group_name_H-M   'P 1'
#
loop_
_entity.id
_entity.type
_entity.pdbx_description
1 polymer ?
#
loop_
_entity_poly.entity_id
_entity_poly.type
_entity_poly.pdbx_seq_one_letter_code
_entity_poly.pdbx_strand_id
1 'polypeptide(L)'
;MKHLRLSLLSLLACAAAFTARAATPAAPQKDAYLFAYFYVNGEDGLHLASSDDGYQFEMLGGDRSYLRPTVGEQKIMRDPCLFRGPDGTFHLVWTTSWGGKTLGYASSKDLITWSAQKEVPVMAHEAQAQNVWAPEITFDPVKQEYVIFWSTTILGKFRETENTNRRPERNHRIYAVTTKDFETFSPAKLYYDGGFNVIDATLAPNGSEWLMFVKNEQLTPKTEKNIRLIRAKSINGPFSEPSAPISGSAYWAEGPSAVKVGDEWRVYFDKHQEGKYGAAVSRDLQTWTDVSEKVSLPVDARHGTVIAVSRDVVENLRRNAPSANVAKAGTYNVLDYGAAGDGIAKETGAINRAIKAVERAGGGTVYFPAGKYLTGSIHMVDNLTIHLEAGAELLYSGDPADSALVESRWEGTSTFTHGPLIYANGKQNIAITGRGIINGVGKNWWWRTTEGSPGPKRDQAMIAKTEWREKIYPRVHKEGKLAKEEYKLSAEFTRPSLVVFFECKNVRVEGVTLTMSPMWLMHAIYSEDINVTGVRFVSEHGGPNGDGFDVDSCRNVRISDCFFHTGDDCIVIKSGKDDDGRRVARPTEFVTITNCVFYAGHGAVVIGSETSGGINNIVASNNVTKGTDRGIRIKTMRGRGAIIQNVRFDNWVIEDAPREAIHITANYAKVPEEEKSERTPLLRNISISNITVVNAKQVVGIAGLPEQDIENVRMTDITGTGEIGFVADRVNGLELRDIRVDAKTGPAFTFTNAKRLFLDTLSSLESPDRSPTVKIENVPADSIISRGFTAK
;
A
#
# COMPACT_ATOMS: atom_id res chain seq x y z
N MET A 1 71.45 1.18 -6.91
CA MET A 1 70.08 1.41 -7.43
C MET A 1 69.90 0.56 -8.68
N LYS A 2 68.87 -0.27 -8.90
CA LYS A 2 67.90 -0.96 -8.04
C LYS A 2 67.30 -2.03 -8.99
N HIS A 3 67.89 -3.22 -9.02
CA HIS A 3 67.35 -4.41 -9.68
C HIS A 3 67.54 -5.61 -8.74
N LEU A 4 66.54 -5.90 -7.90
CA LEU A 4 66.23 -7.23 -7.35
C LEU A 4 65.00 -7.13 -6.44
N ARG A 5 64.15 -8.16 -6.49
CA ARG A 5 62.97 -8.51 -5.65
C ARG A 5 61.61 -8.39 -6.34
N LEU A 6 61.41 -9.39 -7.20
CA LEU A 6 60.13 -10.03 -7.47
C LEU A 6 59.82 -11.04 -6.34
N SER A 7 58.52 -11.28 -6.11
CA SER A 7 57.93 -12.56 -5.65
C SER A 7 58.38 -13.15 -4.29
N LEU A 8 57.65 -12.81 -3.22
CA LEU A 8 57.45 -13.67 -2.04
C LEU A 8 56.37 -13.05 -1.14
N LEU A 9 55.08 -13.35 -1.39
CA LEU A 9 53.98 -13.26 -0.40
C LEU A 9 52.67 -13.78 -1.01
N SER A 10 52.70 -15.01 -1.52
CA SER A 10 51.51 -15.76 -1.93
C SER A 10 51.80 -17.26 -1.91
N LEU A 11 52.24 -17.79 -0.76
CA LEU A 11 52.27 -19.23 -0.41
C LEU A 11 52.80 -19.39 1.03
N LEU A 12 51.94 -19.14 2.01
CA LEU A 12 52.04 -19.64 3.38
C LEU A 12 50.63 -19.71 3.96
N ALA A 13 49.80 -20.48 3.27
CA ALA A 13 48.70 -21.20 3.89
C ALA A 13 49.28 -22.42 4.63
N CYS A 14 48.57 -22.84 5.68
CA CYS A 14 48.64 -24.20 6.24
C CYS A 14 49.91 -24.60 7.02
N ALA A 15 50.05 -24.10 8.26
CA ALA A 15 50.55 -24.89 9.41
C ALA A 15 50.66 -24.00 10.67
N ALA A 16 49.54 -23.45 11.16
CA ALA A 16 49.40 -23.12 12.58
C ALA A 16 48.21 -23.93 13.08
N ALA A 17 48.51 -25.20 13.30
CA ALA A 17 47.58 -26.22 13.75
C ALA A 17 47.01 -25.84 15.13
N PHE A 18 45.68 -25.78 15.19
CA PHE A 18 44.86 -26.39 16.23
C PHE A 18 45.49 -26.45 17.64
N THR A 19 45.44 -25.33 18.34
CA THR A 19 45.04 -25.34 19.75
C THR A 19 43.88 -24.37 19.95
N ALA A 20 42.84 -24.52 19.12
CA ALA A 20 41.50 -24.16 19.59
C ALA A 20 41.26 -25.09 20.78
N ARG A 21 41.40 -24.55 21.99
CA ARG A 21 40.87 -25.18 23.20
C ARG A 21 39.40 -25.37 22.88
N ALA A 22 39.01 -26.59 22.50
CA ALA A 22 37.63 -26.94 22.28
C ALA A 22 36.93 -26.50 23.56
N ALA A 23 36.15 -25.42 23.47
CA ALA A 23 35.19 -25.11 24.49
C ALA A 23 34.35 -26.37 24.56
N THR A 24 34.45 -27.07 25.69
CA THR A 24 33.50 -28.12 26.05
C THR A 24 32.13 -27.58 25.67
N PRO A 25 31.33 -28.27 24.83
CA PRO A 25 30.01 -27.79 24.50
C PRO A 25 29.32 -27.56 25.83
N ALA A 26 28.93 -26.30 26.09
CA ALA A 26 28.10 -26.01 27.24
C ALA A 26 26.94 -27.01 27.18
N ALA A 27 26.67 -27.69 28.30
CA ALA A 27 25.55 -28.61 28.37
C ALA A 27 24.32 -27.92 27.75
N PRO A 28 23.55 -28.57 26.86
CA PRO A 28 22.47 -27.92 26.14
C PRO A 28 21.58 -27.22 27.16
N GLN A 29 21.42 -25.90 26.99
CA GLN A 29 20.62 -25.07 27.88
C GLN A 29 19.20 -25.66 27.87
N LYS A 30 18.74 -26.19 29.00
CA LYS A 30 17.46 -26.93 29.07
C LYS A 30 16.24 -26.06 28.76
N ASP A 31 16.37 -24.75 29.00
CA ASP A 31 15.30 -23.79 28.89
C ASP A 31 15.50 -22.86 27.69
N ALA A 32 14.37 -22.40 27.14
CA ALA A 32 14.25 -21.30 26.20
C ALA A 32 13.30 -20.25 26.79
N TYR A 33 13.22 -19.08 26.18
CA TYR A 33 12.39 -17.97 26.65
C TYR A 33 11.29 -17.69 25.66
N LEU A 34 10.07 -17.50 26.15
CA LEU A 34 8.92 -17.05 25.36
C LEU A 34 8.55 -15.64 25.79
N PHE A 35 8.30 -14.79 24.79
CA PHE A 35 7.75 -13.47 24.95
C PHE A 35 6.32 -13.44 24.40
N ALA A 36 5.35 -13.17 25.26
CA ALA A 36 3.96 -12.93 24.91
C ALA A 36 3.74 -11.43 24.74
N TYR A 37 3.25 -11.01 23.57
CA TYR A 37 3.12 -9.59 23.22
C TYR A 37 1.92 -9.31 22.33
N PHE A 38 1.69 -8.03 22.04
CA PHE A 38 0.63 -7.56 21.16
C PHE A 38 1.10 -6.38 20.29
N TYR A 39 0.34 -6.06 19.26
CA TYR A 39 0.56 -4.91 18.38
C TYR A 39 -0.48 -3.81 18.58
N VAL A 40 -0.10 -2.57 18.24
CA VAL A 40 -1.00 -1.41 18.19
C VAL A 40 -1.80 -1.29 19.49
N ASN A 41 -3.09 -1.61 19.49
CA ASN A 41 -3.96 -1.49 20.64
C ASN A 41 -4.56 -2.84 21.07
N GLY A 42 -4.08 -3.95 20.50
CA GLY A 42 -4.42 -5.31 20.94
C GLY A 42 -5.57 -5.95 20.18
N GLU A 43 -6.03 -5.36 19.08
CA GLU A 43 -7.14 -5.88 18.28
C GLU A 43 -6.83 -7.26 17.65
N ASP A 44 -5.56 -7.50 17.29
CA ASP A 44 -5.15 -8.76 16.67
C ASP A 44 -4.98 -9.88 17.71
N GLY A 45 -4.69 -9.56 18.98
CA GLY A 45 -4.58 -10.55 20.05
C GLY A 45 -3.16 -10.95 20.43
N LEU A 46 -3.00 -12.20 20.89
CA LEU A 46 -1.76 -12.74 21.44
C LEU A 46 -0.75 -13.08 20.35
N HIS A 47 0.46 -12.54 20.43
CA HIS A 47 1.60 -12.98 19.63
C HIS A 47 2.69 -13.58 20.53
N LEU A 48 3.50 -14.48 19.97
CA LEU A 48 4.57 -15.18 20.68
C LEU A 48 5.89 -15.06 19.92
N ALA A 49 6.98 -14.79 20.64
CA ALA A 49 8.36 -14.85 20.14
C ALA A 49 9.21 -15.71 21.07
N SER A 50 10.24 -16.38 20.52
CA SER A 50 11.15 -17.24 21.27
C SER A 50 12.57 -16.71 21.27
N SER A 51 13.31 -16.93 22.35
CA SER A 51 14.73 -16.67 22.44
C SER A 51 15.47 -17.82 23.11
N ASP A 52 16.68 -18.12 22.64
CA ASP A 52 17.57 -19.09 23.29
C ASP A 52 18.38 -18.45 24.42
N ASP A 53 18.78 -17.18 24.28
CA ASP A 53 19.64 -16.46 25.21
C ASP A 53 18.87 -15.46 26.11
N GLY A 54 17.58 -15.27 25.82
CA GLY A 54 16.70 -14.31 26.46
C GLY A 54 17.01 -12.85 26.07
N TYR A 55 17.71 -12.62 24.96
CA TYR A 55 18.05 -11.30 24.45
C TYR A 55 17.53 -11.13 23.02
N GLN A 56 17.74 -12.13 22.17
CA GLN A 56 17.32 -12.13 20.77
C GLN A 56 16.03 -12.93 20.63
N PHE A 57 14.89 -12.25 20.52
CA PHE A 57 13.59 -12.89 20.36
C PHE A 57 13.15 -12.90 18.90
N GLU A 58 12.95 -14.10 18.38
CA GLU A 58 12.46 -14.36 17.04
C GLU A 58 10.96 -14.69 17.09
N MET A 59 10.17 -14.05 16.22
CA MET A 59 8.73 -14.30 16.12
C MET A 59 8.45 -15.77 15.83
N LEU A 60 7.48 -16.35 16.55
CA LEU A 60 6.96 -17.67 16.28
C LEU A 60 5.71 -17.59 15.41
N GLY A 61 5.44 -18.61 14.62
CA GLY A 61 4.17 -18.74 13.91
C GLY A 61 3.99 -17.73 12.76
N GLY A 62 5.07 -17.17 12.19
CA GLY A 62 4.97 -16.21 11.08
C GLY A 62 4.28 -14.91 11.48
N ASP A 63 4.36 -14.57 12.77
CA ASP A 63 3.80 -13.36 13.40
C ASP A 63 2.26 -13.28 13.37
N ARG A 64 1.58 -14.42 13.28
CA ARG A 64 0.13 -14.51 13.42
C ARG A 64 -0.28 -14.47 14.89
N SER A 65 -1.50 -13.99 15.12
CA SER A 65 -2.13 -14.09 16.42
C SER A 65 -2.45 -15.54 16.79
N TYR A 66 -2.07 -15.95 17.99
CA TYR A 66 -2.35 -17.25 18.60
C TYR A 66 -3.71 -17.30 19.30
N LEU A 67 -4.24 -16.13 19.69
CA LEU A 67 -5.54 -16.01 20.34
C LEU A 67 -6.08 -14.60 20.14
N ARG A 68 -7.18 -14.48 19.39
CA ARG A 68 -7.89 -13.21 19.19
C ARG A 68 -8.84 -12.91 20.34
N PRO A 69 -8.85 -11.70 20.92
CA PRO A 69 -9.79 -11.34 21.98
C PRO A 69 -11.24 -11.35 21.47
N THR A 70 -12.14 -11.97 22.22
CA THR A 70 -13.58 -12.04 21.92
C THR A 70 -14.46 -11.56 23.08
N VAL A 71 -13.84 -11.35 24.26
CA VAL A 71 -14.49 -10.95 25.52
C VAL A 71 -13.97 -9.59 26.00
N GLY A 72 -14.72 -8.96 26.91
CA GLY A 72 -14.38 -7.66 27.47
C GLY A 72 -14.97 -6.47 26.69
N GLU A 73 -14.96 -5.29 27.32
CA GLU A 73 -15.76 -4.14 26.89
C GLU A 73 -15.38 -3.59 25.50
N GLN A 74 -14.10 -3.67 25.12
CA GLN A 74 -13.61 -3.27 23.81
C GLN A 74 -13.10 -4.45 22.97
N LYS A 75 -13.12 -5.68 23.52
CA LYS A 75 -12.59 -6.88 22.87
C LYS A 75 -11.18 -6.70 22.30
N ILE A 76 -10.30 -6.08 23.08
CA ILE A 76 -8.87 -5.96 22.77
C ILE A 76 -8.05 -6.82 23.75
N MET A 77 -6.82 -7.15 23.35
CA MET A 77 -5.84 -7.84 24.18
C MET A 77 -4.60 -6.98 24.32
N ARG A 78 -4.56 -6.15 25.37
CA ARG A 78 -3.36 -5.42 25.75
C ARG A 78 -2.70 -6.09 26.94
N ASP A 79 -1.39 -5.92 27.01
CA ASP A 79 -0.58 -6.29 28.17
C ASP A 79 -0.77 -7.78 28.54
N PRO A 80 -0.63 -8.72 27.59
CA PRO A 80 -0.87 -10.13 27.85
C PRO A 80 0.14 -10.68 28.87
N CYS A 81 -0.36 -11.15 30.00
CA CYS A 81 0.43 -11.89 30.98
C CYS A 81 0.25 -13.39 30.81
N LEU A 82 1.34 -14.06 30.47
CA LEU A 82 1.40 -15.51 30.32
C LEU A 82 2.11 -16.13 31.51
N PHE A 83 1.45 -17.04 32.21
CA PHE A 83 1.99 -17.73 33.38
C PHE A 83 1.81 -19.24 33.26
N ARG A 84 2.83 -20.01 33.64
CA ARG A 84 2.74 -21.47 33.67
C ARG A 84 2.45 -21.97 35.08
N GLY A 85 1.24 -22.49 35.28
CA GLY A 85 0.79 -23.07 36.53
C GLY A 85 1.57 -24.35 36.92
N PRO A 86 1.46 -24.77 38.19
CA PRO A 86 2.16 -25.95 38.72
C PRO A 86 1.74 -27.26 38.05
N ASP A 87 0.54 -27.31 37.46
CA ASP A 87 0.02 -28.46 36.70
C ASP A 87 0.46 -28.45 35.22
N GLY A 88 1.35 -27.52 34.86
CA GLY A 88 1.86 -27.30 33.52
C GLY A 88 0.93 -26.52 32.59
N THR A 89 -0.27 -26.10 33.04
CA THR A 89 -1.19 -25.26 32.25
C THR A 89 -0.63 -23.86 32.09
N PHE A 90 -0.72 -23.32 30.88
CA PHE A 90 -0.51 -21.90 30.63
C PHE A 90 -1.81 -21.14 30.87
N HIS A 91 -1.74 -20.10 31.69
CA HIS A 91 -2.82 -19.17 31.97
C HIS A 91 -2.46 -17.82 31.36
N LEU A 92 -3.42 -17.24 30.66
CA LEU A 92 -3.31 -15.93 30.03
C LEU A 92 -4.34 -15.00 30.65
N VAL A 93 -3.88 -13.83 31.11
CA VAL A 93 -4.75 -12.71 31.49
C VAL A 93 -4.34 -11.46 30.72
N TRP A 94 -5.29 -10.56 30.44
CA TRP A 94 -5.01 -9.36 29.65
C TRP A 94 -5.99 -8.21 29.93
N THR A 95 -5.57 -7.00 29.58
CA THR A 95 -6.38 -5.77 29.60
C THR A 95 -7.37 -5.78 28.42
N THR A 96 -8.66 -5.65 28.71
CA THR A 96 -9.75 -5.75 27.71
C THR A 96 -10.23 -4.41 27.14
N SER A 97 -9.83 -3.29 27.75
CA SER A 97 -10.20 -1.93 27.32
C SER A 97 -9.42 -0.84 28.06
N TRP A 98 -9.45 0.39 27.55
CA TRP A 98 -8.84 1.56 28.23
C TRP A 98 -9.59 2.02 29.47
N GLY A 99 -10.91 1.85 29.53
CA GLY A 99 -11.77 2.40 30.60
C GLY A 99 -12.66 1.38 31.29
N GLY A 100 -12.45 0.09 31.05
CA GLY A 100 -13.28 -0.99 31.58
C GLY A 100 -12.89 -1.44 32.98
N LYS A 101 -13.71 -2.34 33.50
CA LYS A 101 -13.63 -2.90 34.86
C LYS A 101 -13.41 -4.40 34.86
N THR A 102 -13.10 -4.96 33.69
CA THR A 102 -12.87 -6.39 33.49
C THR A 102 -11.44 -6.66 33.03
N LEU A 103 -10.98 -7.89 33.26
CA LEU A 103 -9.84 -8.48 32.56
C LEU A 103 -10.31 -9.72 31.79
N GLY A 104 -9.56 -10.09 30.76
CA GLY A 104 -9.81 -11.33 30.04
C GLY A 104 -9.01 -12.49 30.64
N TYR A 105 -9.53 -13.70 30.49
CA TYR A 105 -8.85 -14.93 30.88
C TYR A 105 -9.01 -16.04 29.84
N ALA A 106 -7.93 -16.78 29.60
CA ALA A 106 -7.94 -18.04 28.86
C ALA A 106 -6.83 -18.96 29.36
N SER A 107 -6.91 -20.24 29.04
CA SER A 107 -5.87 -21.23 29.38
C SER A 107 -5.56 -22.15 28.22
N SER A 108 -4.36 -22.74 28.24
CA SER A 108 -3.90 -23.68 27.23
C SER A 108 -2.91 -24.68 27.81
N LYS A 109 -2.88 -25.90 27.28
CA LYS A 109 -1.85 -26.90 27.60
C LYS A 109 -0.65 -26.85 26.63
N ASP A 110 -0.81 -26.26 25.46
CA ASP A 110 0.14 -26.32 24.34
C ASP A 110 0.44 -24.95 23.69
N LEU A 111 -0.20 -23.88 24.17
CA LEU A 111 -0.17 -22.51 23.63
C LEU A 111 -0.71 -22.37 22.19
N ILE A 112 -1.38 -23.40 21.68
CA ILE A 112 -1.96 -23.46 20.33
C ILE A 112 -3.48 -23.57 20.45
N THR A 113 -3.95 -24.52 21.25
CA THR A 113 -5.36 -24.76 21.54
C THR A 113 -5.72 -24.06 22.83
N TRP A 114 -6.62 -23.09 22.75
CA TRP A 114 -7.04 -22.27 23.89
C TRP A 114 -8.43 -22.66 24.37
N SER A 115 -8.66 -22.55 25.68
CA SER A 115 -9.99 -22.63 26.27
C SER A 115 -10.89 -21.50 25.75
N ALA A 116 -12.20 -21.65 25.94
CA ALA A 116 -13.11 -20.51 25.80
C ALA A 116 -12.62 -19.33 26.67
N GLN A 117 -12.71 -18.13 26.11
CA GLN A 117 -12.31 -16.93 26.83
C GLN A 117 -13.37 -16.56 27.87
N LYS A 118 -12.92 -16.05 29.01
CA LYS A 118 -13.76 -15.56 30.08
C LYS A 118 -13.52 -14.07 30.31
N GLU A 119 -14.61 -13.35 30.54
CA GLU A 119 -14.56 -11.99 31.07
C GLU A 119 -14.61 -12.08 32.60
N VAL A 120 -13.64 -11.46 33.28
CA VAL A 120 -13.55 -11.47 34.74
C VAL A 120 -13.77 -10.06 35.27
N PRO A 121 -14.95 -9.74 35.84
CA PRO A 121 -15.34 -8.38 36.23
C PRO A 121 -14.75 -7.95 37.58
N VAL A 122 -13.41 -7.99 37.70
CA VAL A 122 -12.69 -7.81 38.97
C VAL A 122 -12.94 -6.48 39.67
N MET A 123 -13.28 -5.41 38.94
CA MET A 123 -13.57 -4.09 39.51
C MET A 123 -15.01 -3.61 39.27
N ALA A 124 -15.91 -4.45 38.76
CA ALA A 124 -17.28 -4.04 38.43
C ALA A 124 -18.09 -3.56 39.67
N HIS A 125 -17.75 -4.07 40.85
CA HIS A 125 -18.36 -3.68 42.13
C HIS A 125 -17.96 -2.26 42.59
N GLU A 126 -16.87 -1.71 42.08
CA GLU A 126 -16.34 -0.40 42.47
C GLU A 126 -16.77 0.67 41.45
N ALA A 127 -17.73 1.51 41.84
CA ALA A 127 -18.31 2.52 40.97
C ALA A 127 -17.26 3.52 40.47
N GLN A 128 -16.32 3.91 41.33
CA GLN A 128 -15.30 4.92 41.05
C GLN A 128 -14.06 4.36 40.33
N ALA A 129 -14.00 3.04 40.08
CA ALA A 129 -12.91 2.41 39.34
C ALA A 129 -12.89 2.90 37.88
N GLN A 130 -11.71 3.29 37.41
CA GLN A 130 -11.53 3.90 36.10
C GLN A 130 -10.89 2.98 35.06
N ASN A 131 -10.33 1.85 35.47
CA ASN A 131 -9.63 0.90 34.60
C ASN A 131 -9.26 -0.41 35.33
N VAL A 132 -8.96 -1.44 34.54
CA VAL A 132 -8.20 -2.63 34.91
C VAL A 132 -7.08 -2.79 33.87
N TRP A 133 -5.85 -2.41 34.23
CA TRP A 133 -4.71 -2.37 33.29
C TRP A 133 -3.56 -3.26 33.74
N ALA A 134 -2.83 -3.80 32.75
CA ALA A 134 -1.67 -4.68 32.90
C ALA A 134 -1.89 -5.76 33.98
N PRO A 135 -2.91 -6.62 33.82
CA PRO A 135 -3.12 -7.70 34.76
C PRO A 135 -1.99 -8.71 34.65
N GLU A 136 -1.49 -9.15 35.79
CA GLU A 136 -0.53 -10.22 35.93
C GLU A 136 -1.08 -11.33 36.83
N ILE A 137 -0.49 -12.52 36.70
CA ILE A 137 -0.90 -13.72 37.42
C ILE A 137 0.32 -14.49 37.95
N THR A 138 0.17 -15.02 39.16
CA THR A 138 1.15 -15.92 39.77
C THR A 138 0.44 -16.94 40.67
N PHE A 139 1.20 -17.82 41.33
CA PHE A 139 0.66 -18.90 42.18
C PHE A 139 1.24 -18.85 43.59
N ASP A 140 0.36 -18.89 44.60
CA ASP A 140 0.72 -19.06 46.01
C ASP A 140 0.85 -20.56 46.34
N PRO A 141 2.08 -21.09 46.52
CA PRO A 141 2.28 -22.50 46.80
C PRO A 141 1.85 -22.90 48.22
N VAL A 142 1.71 -21.96 49.15
CA VAL A 142 1.30 -22.25 50.53
C VAL A 142 -0.21 -22.43 50.59
N LYS A 143 -0.95 -21.54 49.94
CA LYS A 143 -2.43 -21.58 49.93
C LYS A 143 -3.02 -22.39 48.79
N GLN A 144 -2.20 -22.78 47.81
CA GLN A 144 -2.59 -23.48 46.60
C GLN A 144 -3.70 -22.71 45.85
N GLU A 145 -3.43 -21.43 45.59
CA GLU A 145 -4.33 -20.52 44.87
C GLU A 145 -3.53 -19.59 43.95
N TYR A 146 -4.17 -19.12 42.88
CA TYR A 146 -3.62 -18.13 41.99
C TYR A 146 -3.90 -16.73 42.52
N VAL A 147 -2.93 -15.83 42.35
CA VAL A 147 -3.08 -14.40 42.64
C VAL A 147 -3.05 -13.66 41.32
N ILE A 148 -4.13 -12.94 41.01
CA ILE A 148 -4.23 -12.09 39.83
C ILE A 148 -4.25 -10.65 40.32
N PHE A 149 -3.39 -9.80 39.76
CA PHE A 149 -3.21 -8.43 40.23
C PHE A 149 -3.06 -7.47 39.05
N TRP A 150 -3.52 -6.23 39.20
CA TRP A 150 -3.60 -5.26 38.11
C TRP A 150 -3.58 -3.84 38.65
N SER A 151 -3.45 -2.87 37.75
CA SER A 151 -3.42 -1.45 38.08
C SER A 151 -4.81 -0.83 37.94
N THR A 152 -5.28 -0.12 38.96
CA THR A 152 -6.56 0.62 38.92
C THR A 152 -6.46 1.96 39.61
N THR A 153 -7.06 2.98 38.99
CA THR A 153 -7.42 4.25 39.65
C THR A 153 -8.83 4.14 40.23
N ILE A 154 -8.99 4.52 41.51
CA ILE A 154 -10.30 4.76 42.14
C ILE A 154 -10.37 6.25 42.45
N LEU A 155 -11.30 6.97 41.80
CA LEU A 155 -11.40 8.42 41.94
C LEU A 155 -11.60 8.83 43.41
N GLY A 156 -10.83 9.83 43.85
CA GLY A 156 -10.92 10.41 45.19
C GLY A 156 -10.30 9.60 46.33
N LYS A 157 -9.73 8.41 46.07
CA LYS A 157 -9.16 7.53 47.10
C LYS A 157 -7.72 7.90 47.52
N PHE A 158 -6.84 8.23 46.57
CA PHE A 158 -5.41 8.50 46.80
C PHE A 158 -5.05 9.96 46.48
N ARG A 159 -5.69 10.89 47.19
CA ARG A 159 -5.62 12.34 46.91
C ARG A 159 -4.20 12.90 46.94
N GLU A 160 -3.33 12.32 47.75
CA GLU A 160 -1.92 12.69 47.89
C GLU A 160 -1.10 12.46 46.62
N THR A 161 -1.56 11.59 45.72
CA THR A 161 -0.92 11.32 44.41
C THR A 161 -1.78 11.78 43.22
N GLU A 162 -2.88 12.51 43.46
CA GLU A 162 -3.61 13.17 42.38
C GLU A 162 -2.73 14.23 41.70
N ASN A 163 -2.94 14.44 40.39
CA ASN A 163 -2.15 15.37 39.57
C ASN A 163 -0.67 14.99 39.36
N THR A 164 -0.26 13.77 39.73
CA THR A 164 1.09 13.27 39.49
C THR A 164 1.29 12.67 38.09
N ASN A 165 0.24 12.57 37.27
CA ASN A 165 0.26 11.99 35.92
C ASN A 165 -0.12 13.03 34.85
N ARG A 166 0.15 12.74 33.57
CA ARG A 166 -0.36 13.47 32.40
C ARG A 166 -1.88 13.59 32.41
N ARG A 167 -2.57 12.57 32.94
CA ARG A 167 -4.01 12.59 33.22
C ARG A 167 -4.19 12.83 34.72
N PRO A 168 -4.54 14.05 35.15
CA PRO A 168 -4.45 14.42 36.56
C PRO A 168 -5.28 13.53 37.50
N GLU A 169 -6.36 12.95 36.99
CA GLU A 169 -7.24 12.02 37.70
C GLU A 169 -6.66 10.60 37.87
N ARG A 170 -5.60 10.23 37.15
CA ARG A 170 -5.04 8.87 37.09
C ARG A 170 -3.88 8.70 38.09
N ASN A 171 -4.20 8.16 39.26
CA ASN A 171 -3.26 7.81 40.34
C ASN A 171 -3.40 6.32 40.73
N HIS A 172 -2.91 5.46 39.86
CA HIS A 172 -3.06 4.01 39.96
C HIS A 172 -2.44 3.43 41.23
N ARG A 173 -3.01 2.32 41.70
CA ARG A 173 -2.44 1.36 42.66
C ARG A 173 -2.67 -0.07 42.19
N ILE A 174 -1.93 -1.01 42.77
CA ILE A 174 -2.10 -2.43 42.46
C ILE A 174 -3.20 -3.01 43.33
N TYR A 175 -4.16 -3.66 42.69
CA TYR A 175 -5.25 -4.43 43.31
C TYR A 175 -5.08 -5.89 42.96
N ALA A 176 -5.64 -6.79 43.79
CA ALA A 176 -5.56 -8.22 43.54
C ALA A 176 -6.85 -8.97 43.93
N VAL A 177 -7.07 -10.08 43.23
CA VAL A 177 -7.97 -11.18 43.61
C VAL A 177 -7.18 -12.47 43.74
N THR A 178 -7.80 -13.45 44.40
CA THR A 178 -7.32 -14.83 44.47
C THR A 178 -8.37 -15.78 43.90
N THR A 179 -7.94 -16.88 43.30
CA THR A 179 -8.82 -17.92 42.76
C THR A 179 -8.15 -19.29 42.78
N LYS A 180 -8.93 -20.36 42.84
CA LYS A 180 -8.44 -21.75 42.72
C LYS A 180 -8.85 -22.43 41.42
N ASP A 181 -9.89 -21.92 40.77
CA ASP A 181 -10.58 -22.57 39.66
C ASP A 181 -10.84 -21.64 38.46
N PHE A 182 -10.53 -20.35 38.58
CA PHE A 182 -10.85 -19.32 37.59
C PHE A 182 -12.35 -19.20 37.27
N GLU A 183 -13.19 -19.61 38.22
CA GLU A 183 -14.65 -19.41 38.23
C GLU A 183 -15.05 -18.53 39.42
N THR A 184 -14.47 -18.81 40.58
CA THR A 184 -14.72 -18.11 41.83
C THR A 184 -13.52 -17.26 42.21
N PHE A 185 -13.78 -16.00 42.59
CA PHE A 185 -12.75 -15.02 42.90
C PHE A 185 -13.01 -14.41 44.28
N SER A 186 -11.95 -14.19 45.06
CA SER A 186 -12.04 -13.38 46.26
C SER A 186 -12.44 -11.93 45.92
N PRO A 187 -13.01 -11.17 46.87
CA PRO A 187 -13.17 -9.72 46.70
C PRO A 187 -11.84 -9.05 46.34
N ALA A 188 -11.90 -8.05 45.46
CA ALA A 188 -10.73 -7.26 45.12
C ALA A 188 -10.24 -6.49 46.35
N LYS A 189 -8.94 -6.50 46.58
CA LYS A 189 -8.29 -5.77 47.68
C LYS A 189 -7.15 -4.93 47.16
N LEU A 190 -6.86 -3.83 47.86
CA LEU A 190 -5.62 -3.08 47.65
C LEU A 190 -4.44 -4.03 47.96
N TYR A 191 -3.57 -4.20 46.97
CA TYR A 191 -2.44 -5.12 47.04
C TYR A 191 -1.14 -4.38 47.32
N TYR A 192 -0.88 -3.27 46.62
CA TYR A 192 0.30 -2.44 46.84
C TYR A 192 0.01 -0.94 46.59
N ASP A 193 0.40 -0.11 47.56
CA ASP A 193 0.27 1.36 47.53
C ASP A 193 1.60 2.04 47.17
N GLY A 194 2.69 1.66 47.85
CA GLY A 194 4.02 2.25 47.64
C GLY A 194 4.16 3.73 47.96
N GLY A 195 3.07 4.47 48.20
CA GLY A 195 3.07 5.92 48.43
C GLY A 195 3.29 6.76 47.16
N PHE A 196 3.21 6.18 45.97
CA PHE A 196 3.34 6.87 44.68
C PHE A 196 2.38 6.26 43.64
N ASN A 197 2.27 6.88 42.46
CA ASN A 197 1.45 6.35 41.37
C ASN A 197 2.08 5.07 40.81
N VAL A 198 1.47 3.91 41.06
CA VAL A 198 2.01 2.59 40.69
C VAL A 198 1.18 1.98 39.58
N ILE A 199 1.84 1.61 38.49
CA ILE A 199 1.26 0.81 37.40
C ILE A 199 2.23 -0.32 37.03
N ASP A 200 1.77 -1.29 36.25
CA ASP A 200 2.52 -2.42 35.69
C ASP A 200 3.42 -3.12 36.73
N ALA A 201 2.86 -4.12 37.40
CA ALA A 201 3.58 -4.87 38.42
C ALA A 201 3.85 -6.30 37.96
N THR A 202 5.05 -6.82 38.25
CA THR A 202 5.42 -8.23 38.09
C THR A 202 5.88 -8.81 39.42
N LEU A 203 5.50 -10.05 39.72
CA LEU A 203 5.86 -10.72 40.97
C LEU A 203 6.55 -12.07 40.70
N ALA A 204 7.76 -12.23 41.22
CA ALA A 204 8.56 -13.44 41.01
C ALA A 204 9.07 -14.03 42.35
N PRO A 205 9.08 -15.36 42.53
CA PRO A 205 9.64 -16.00 43.71
C PRO A 205 11.18 -15.95 43.68
N ASN A 206 11.81 -15.75 44.84
CA ASN A 206 13.27 -15.78 45.02
C ASN A 206 13.64 -16.52 46.32
N GLY A 207 13.57 -17.86 46.30
CA GLY A 207 13.88 -18.66 47.48
C GLY A 207 12.85 -18.44 48.59
N SER A 208 13.26 -17.85 49.72
CA SER A 208 12.39 -17.57 50.87
C SER A 208 11.72 -16.19 50.82
N GLU A 209 11.94 -15.41 49.78
CA GLU A 209 11.33 -14.09 49.57
C GLU A 209 10.65 -14.00 48.20
N TRP A 210 9.90 -12.92 48.02
CA TRP A 210 9.22 -12.54 46.78
C TRP A 210 9.72 -11.18 46.31
N LEU A 211 9.91 -11.03 45.01
CA LEU A 211 10.38 -9.82 44.36
C LEU A 211 9.25 -9.25 43.51
N MET A 212 8.84 -8.02 43.80
CA MET A 212 7.90 -7.28 42.98
C MET A 212 8.63 -6.18 42.24
N PHE A 213 8.48 -6.14 40.92
CA PHE A 213 8.95 -5.06 40.07
C PHE A 213 7.76 -4.21 39.67
N VAL A 214 7.84 -2.90 39.86
CA VAL A 214 6.73 -1.98 39.56
C VAL A 214 7.21 -0.77 38.80
N LYS A 215 6.35 -0.20 37.96
CA LYS A 215 6.60 1.12 37.36
C LYS A 215 6.15 2.22 38.31
N ASN A 216 7.07 3.14 38.61
CA ASN A 216 6.73 4.44 39.17
C ASN A 216 6.28 5.37 38.05
N GLU A 217 4.96 5.62 37.99
CA GLU A 217 4.30 6.34 36.90
C GLU A 217 4.31 7.87 37.10
N GLN A 218 4.92 8.36 38.19
CA GLN A 218 4.95 9.77 38.54
C GLN A 218 5.66 10.64 37.48
N LEU A 219 4.99 11.72 37.08
CA LEU A 219 5.47 12.77 36.19
C LEU A 219 5.84 14.04 36.97
N THR A 220 5.04 14.42 37.97
CA THR A 220 5.18 15.66 38.76
C THR A 220 5.10 15.34 40.26
N PRO A 221 5.72 16.13 41.15
CA PRO A 221 6.58 17.30 40.87
C PRO A 221 7.96 16.91 40.32
N LYS A 222 8.37 15.65 40.50
CA LYS A 222 9.59 15.08 39.92
C LYS A 222 9.21 13.90 39.05
N THR A 223 9.66 13.91 37.81
CA THR A 223 9.46 12.79 36.88
C THR A 223 10.31 11.60 37.32
N GLU A 224 9.66 10.47 37.53
CA GLU A 224 10.31 9.22 37.92
C GLU A 224 10.30 8.24 36.74
N LYS A 225 9.11 7.84 36.22
CA LYS A 225 8.94 7.00 35.01
C LYS A 225 9.94 5.83 34.91
N ASN A 226 10.18 5.15 36.04
CA ASN A 226 11.22 4.15 36.20
C ASN A 226 10.70 2.87 36.85
N ILE A 227 11.46 1.79 36.72
CA ILE A 227 11.17 0.52 37.38
C ILE A 227 11.85 0.48 38.75
N ARG A 228 11.15 -0.03 39.76
CA ARG A 228 11.65 -0.22 41.13
C ARG A 228 11.41 -1.64 41.63
N LEU A 229 12.30 -2.11 42.50
CA LEU A 229 12.22 -3.41 43.16
C LEU A 229 11.65 -3.27 44.57
N ILE A 230 10.73 -4.16 44.92
CA ILE A 230 10.11 -4.33 46.24
C ILE A 230 10.30 -5.78 46.68
N ARG A 231 10.56 -5.99 47.97
CA ARG A 231 10.75 -7.32 48.57
C ARG A 231 9.62 -7.65 49.52
N ALA A 232 9.26 -8.93 49.61
CA ALA A 232 8.28 -9.41 50.59
C ALA A 232 8.63 -10.80 51.10
N LYS A 233 8.28 -11.10 52.36
CA LYS A 233 8.45 -12.44 52.95
C LYS A 233 7.35 -13.43 52.52
N SER A 234 6.20 -12.92 52.10
CA SER A 234 5.12 -13.72 51.53
C SER A 234 4.60 -13.04 50.27
N ILE A 235 3.91 -13.81 49.43
CA ILE A 235 3.31 -13.30 48.19
C ILE A 235 2.34 -12.13 48.48
N ASN A 236 1.66 -12.16 49.63
CA ASN A 236 0.71 -11.13 50.07
C ASN A 236 1.35 -10.02 50.93
N GLY A 237 2.68 -9.92 50.98
CA GLY A 237 3.39 -8.96 51.81
C GLY A 237 3.74 -9.48 53.23
N PRO A 238 4.11 -8.58 54.18
CA PRO A 238 4.25 -7.14 53.97
C PRO A 238 5.33 -6.83 52.92
N PHE A 239 5.06 -5.81 52.11
CA PHE A 239 5.96 -5.31 51.07
C PHE A 239 6.94 -4.29 51.67
N SER A 240 8.21 -4.36 51.27
CA SER A 240 9.23 -3.40 51.68
C SER A 240 9.02 -2.03 51.04
N GLU A 241 9.75 -1.03 51.54
CA GLU A 241 9.98 0.21 50.80
C GLU A 241 10.60 -0.08 49.41
N PRO A 242 10.30 0.76 48.40
CA PRO A 242 10.84 0.59 47.05
C PRO A 242 12.34 0.89 47.01
N SER A 243 13.07 0.13 46.18
CA SER A 243 14.47 0.39 45.89
C SER A 243 14.69 1.73 45.17
N ALA A 244 15.96 2.13 45.03
CA ALA A 244 16.35 3.07 43.98
C ALA A 244 15.93 2.53 42.58
N PRO A 245 15.76 3.40 41.57
CA PRO A 245 15.44 2.99 40.20
C PRO A 245 16.42 1.93 39.68
N ILE A 246 15.88 0.84 39.10
CA ILE A 246 16.69 -0.21 38.47
C ILE A 246 16.87 0.01 36.97
N SER A 247 16.02 0.83 36.37
CA SER A 247 16.13 1.30 34.99
C SER A 247 16.96 2.58 34.91
N GLY A 248 17.57 2.85 33.75
CA GLY A 248 18.36 4.05 33.50
C GLY A 248 17.53 5.34 33.58
N SER A 249 18.21 6.47 33.84
CA SER A 249 17.57 7.79 34.00
C SER A 249 17.39 8.58 32.70
N ALA A 250 17.94 8.09 31.58
CA ALA A 250 17.93 8.78 30.29
C ALA A 250 16.64 8.54 29.49
N TYR A 251 15.78 7.63 29.95
CA TYR A 251 14.58 7.18 29.25
C TYR A 251 13.46 6.83 30.22
N TRP A 252 12.25 6.66 29.70
CA TRP A 252 11.11 6.19 30.47
C TRP A 252 10.95 4.69 30.29
N ALA A 253 10.79 3.97 31.39
CA ALA A 253 10.58 2.53 31.39
C ALA A 253 9.17 2.19 31.88
N GLU A 254 8.54 1.21 31.25
CA GLU A 254 7.23 0.69 31.66
C GLU A 254 7.10 -0.81 31.46
N GLY A 255 6.06 -1.39 32.06
CA GLY A 255 5.75 -2.78 31.79
C GLY A 255 6.86 -3.77 32.14
N PRO A 256 7.34 -3.81 33.40
CA PRO A 256 8.38 -4.75 33.78
C PRO A 256 7.94 -6.19 33.48
N SER A 257 8.89 -7.05 33.17
CA SER A 257 8.71 -8.50 33.17
C SER A 257 10.01 -9.16 33.59
N ALA A 258 9.97 -10.05 34.58
CA ALA A 258 11.16 -10.54 35.25
C ALA A 258 11.33 -12.05 35.10
N VAL A 259 12.52 -12.48 34.70
CA VAL A 259 12.92 -13.88 34.62
C VAL A 259 14.30 -14.07 35.23
N LYS A 260 14.55 -15.24 35.81
CA LYS A 260 15.86 -15.64 36.29
C LYS A 260 16.56 -16.49 35.22
N VAL A 261 17.71 -16.04 34.75
CA VAL A 261 18.55 -16.69 33.73
C VAL A 261 19.84 -17.16 34.41
N GLY A 262 19.91 -18.45 34.75
CA GLY A 262 21.01 -18.96 35.57
C GLY A 262 21.02 -18.33 36.96
N ASP A 263 22.10 -17.64 37.31
CA ASP A 263 22.25 -16.89 38.58
C ASP A 263 21.87 -15.40 38.46
N GLU A 264 21.46 -14.93 37.28
CA GLU A 264 21.18 -13.53 36.97
C GLU A 264 19.67 -13.27 36.85
N TRP A 265 19.18 -12.23 37.51
CA TRP A 265 17.86 -11.67 37.27
C TRP A 265 17.91 -10.75 36.06
N ARG A 266 16.92 -10.90 35.17
CA ARG A 266 16.71 -10.04 34.01
C ARG A 266 15.31 -9.48 34.04
N VAL A 267 15.21 -8.15 33.98
CA VAL A 267 13.94 -7.42 33.97
C VAL A 267 13.84 -6.68 32.65
N TYR A 268 12.91 -7.10 31.81
CA TYR A 268 12.55 -6.44 30.55
C TYR A 268 11.58 -5.31 30.81
N PHE A 269 11.60 -4.28 29.97
CA PHE A 269 10.66 -3.14 30.03
C PHE A 269 10.58 -2.44 28.67
N ASP A 270 9.46 -1.78 28.41
CA ASP A 270 9.24 -0.97 27.22
C ASP A 270 9.85 0.43 27.41
N LYS A 271 10.68 0.85 26.44
CA LYS A 271 11.15 2.23 26.28
C LYS A 271 10.26 2.94 25.28
N HIS A 272 8.99 3.10 25.63
CA HIS A 272 7.92 3.51 24.71
C HIS A 272 8.17 4.84 23.99
N GLN A 273 8.94 5.76 24.58
CA GLN A 273 9.31 7.04 23.93
C GLN A 273 10.34 6.86 22.79
N GLU A 274 11.12 5.78 22.84
CA GLU A 274 12.15 5.46 21.87
C GLU A 274 11.69 4.40 20.85
N GLY A 275 10.51 3.80 21.06
CA GLY A 275 9.98 2.73 20.20
C GLY A 275 10.82 1.45 20.26
N LYS A 276 11.42 1.16 21.42
CA LYS A 276 12.31 0.00 21.63
C LYS A 276 12.02 -0.66 22.96
N TYR A 277 12.47 -1.90 23.10
CA TYR A 277 12.52 -2.59 24.38
C TYR A 277 13.91 -2.54 25.01
N GLY A 278 13.94 -2.57 26.33
CA GLY A 278 15.16 -2.63 27.12
C GLY A 278 15.14 -3.77 28.13
N ALA A 279 16.28 -3.97 28.78
CA ALA A 279 16.38 -4.83 29.94
C ALA A 279 17.46 -4.35 30.90
N ALA A 280 17.26 -4.62 32.19
CA ALA A 280 18.26 -4.46 33.24
C ALA A 280 18.55 -5.82 33.87
N VAL A 281 19.82 -6.05 34.22
CA VAL A 281 20.27 -7.31 34.83
C VAL A 281 20.96 -7.10 36.17
N SER A 282 20.81 -8.07 37.07
CA SER A 282 21.46 -8.07 38.37
C SER A 282 21.67 -9.49 38.91
N ARG A 283 22.81 -9.74 39.56
CA ARG A 283 23.08 -11.02 40.29
C ARG A 283 22.86 -10.91 41.79
N ASP A 284 22.99 -9.70 42.35
CA ASP A 284 22.90 -9.42 43.79
C ASP A 284 21.58 -8.73 44.18
N LEU A 285 20.74 -8.37 43.19
CA LEU A 285 19.51 -7.59 43.33
C LEU A 285 19.71 -6.20 43.98
N GLN A 286 20.94 -5.68 43.90
CA GLN A 286 21.34 -4.36 44.40
C GLN A 286 21.94 -3.53 43.27
N THR A 287 22.89 -4.11 42.55
CA THR A 287 23.59 -3.49 41.41
C THR A 287 22.91 -3.92 40.13
N TRP A 288 22.40 -2.94 39.36
CA TRP A 288 21.69 -3.16 38.11
C TRP A 288 22.49 -2.61 36.94
N THR A 289 22.61 -3.41 35.88
CA THR A 289 23.26 -3.01 34.63
C THR A 289 22.22 -2.94 33.51
N ASP A 290 22.14 -1.78 32.84
CA ASP A 290 21.34 -1.64 31.62
C ASP A 290 22.02 -2.42 30.48
N VAL A 291 21.27 -3.36 29.90
CA VAL A 291 21.70 -4.21 28.78
C VAL A 291 20.75 -4.08 27.61
N SER A 292 20.05 -2.95 27.49
CA SER A 292 19.04 -2.72 26.45
C SER A 292 19.57 -2.89 25.03
N GLU A 293 20.83 -2.54 24.77
CA GLU A 293 21.47 -2.72 23.46
C GLU A 293 21.62 -4.20 23.05
N LYS A 294 21.49 -5.14 24.00
CA LYS A 294 21.47 -6.57 23.72
C LYS A 294 20.07 -7.07 23.37
N VAL A 295 19.00 -6.34 23.69
CA VAL A 295 17.62 -6.80 23.53
C VAL A 295 17.16 -6.53 22.10
N SER A 296 16.70 -7.58 21.43
CA SER A 296 16.00 -7.48 20.15
C SER A 296 14.66 -8.22 20.27
N LEU A 297 13.57 -7.48 20.06
CA LEU A 297 12.21 -7.99 20.03
C LEU A 297 11.59 -7.73 18.65
N PRO A 298 10.47 -8.39 18.31
CA PRO A 298 9.73 -8.07 17.09
C PRO A 298 9.43 -6.57 16.98
N VAL A 299 9.66 -5.98 15.80
CA VAL A 299 9.40 -4.56 15.53
C VAL A 299 7.93 -4.26 15.80
N ASP A 300 7.66 -3.13 16.48
CA ASP A 300 6.34 -2.68 16.93
C ASP A 300 5.66 -3.52 18.02
N ALA A 301 6.33 -4.56 18.55
CA ALA A 301 5.84 -5.27 19.73
C ALA A 301 5.68 -4.29 20.91
N ARG A 302 4.58 -4.43 21.66
CA ARG A 302 4.26 -3.61 22.83
C ARG A 302 4.22 -4.45 24.09
N HIS A 303 4.00 -3.80 25.24
CA HIS A 303 4.03 -4.37 26.59
C HIS A 303 3.56 -5.85 26.67
N GLY A 304 4.31 -6.70 27.35
CA GLY A 304 4.08 -8.14 27.39
C GLY A 304 4.89 -8.86 28.46
N THR A 305 4.83 -10.19 28.47
CA THR A 305 5.49 -11.02 29.49
C THR A 305 6.53 -11.96 28.90
N VAL A 306 7.70 -12.05 29.55
CA VAL A 306 8.73 -13.06 29.25
C VAL A 306 8.70 -14.16 30.29
N ILE A 307 8.59 -15.42 29.86
CA ILE A 307 8.68 -16.60 30.72
C ILE A 307 9.76 -17.58 30.23
N ALA A 308 10.33 -18.33 31.17
CA ALA A 308 11.15 -19.50 30.85
C ALA A 308 10.23 -20.71 30.56
N VAL A 309 10.55 -21.45 29.50
CA VAL A 309 9.87 -22.70 29.10
C VAL A 309 10.88 -23.74 28.67
N SER A 310 10.47 -25.01 28.61
CA SER A 310 11.31 -26.04 28.00
C SER A 310 11.42 -25.81 26.49
N ARG A 311 12.55 -26.19 25.90
CA ARG A 311 12.75 -26.15 24.44
C ARG A 311 11.65 -26.86 23.67
N ASP A 312 11.13 -27.97 24.20
CA ASP A 312 10.03 -28.72 23.59
C ASP A 312 8.77 -27.87 23.34
N VAL A 313 8.48 -26.90 24.21
CA VAL A 313 7.34 -25.97 24.01
C VAL A 313 7.60 -25.09 22.80
N VAL A 314 8.81 -24.52 22.68
CA VAL A 314 9.20 -23.68 21.55
C VAL A 314 9.21 -24.50 20.25
N GLU A 315 9.74 -25.71 20.28
CA GLU A 315 9.71 -26.61 19.12
C GLU A 315 8.29 -27.01 18.72
N ASN A 316 7.42 -27.27 19.70
CA ASN A 316 6.01 -27.53 19.46
C ASN A 316 5.36 -26.33 18.76
N LEU A 317 5.60 -25.11 19.25
CA LEU A 317 5.10 -23.90 18.59
C LEU A 317 5.69 -23.73 17.18
N ARG A 318 6.99 -23.97 16.97
CA ARG A 318 7.58 -23.92 15.62
C ARG A 318 6.96 -24.94 14.66
N ARG A 319 6.60 -26.13 15.15
CA ARG A 319 6.02 -27.22 14.33
C ARG A 319 4.50 -27.15 14.16
N ASN A 320 3.79 -26.61 15.14
CA ASN A 320 2.34 -26.78 15.27
C ASN A 320 1.60 -25.46 15.51
N ALA A 321 2.30 -24.32 15.65
CA ALA A 321 1.64 -23.02 15.66
C ALA A 321 0.73 -22.88 14.42
N PRO A 322 -0.32 -22.03 14.50
CA PRO A 322 -1.33 -21.84 13.44
C PRO A 322 -0.83 -21.58 12.00
N SER A 323 0.49 -21.52 11.76
CA SER A 323 1.11 -21.30 10.45
C SER A 323 2.12 -22.36 9.98
N ALA A 324 2.44 -23.40 10.75
CA ALA A 324 3.45 -24.38 10.31
C ALA A 324 3.06 -25.15 9.03
N ASN A 325 1.77 -25.15 8.68
CA ASN A 325 1.25 -25.76 7.45
C ASN A 325 0.72 -24.79 6.39
N VAL A 326 0.59 -23.48 6.65
CA VAL A 326 0.04 -22.51 5.67
C VAL A 326 1.11 -21.56 5.11
N ALA A 327 2.15 -21.22 5.88
CA ALA A 327 3.31 -20.48 5.36
C ALA A 327 4.21 -21.31 4.40
N LYS A 328 3.95 -22.62 4.29
CA LYS A 328 4.76 -23.60 3.53
C LYS A 328 4.84 -23.37 2.01
N ALA A 329 4.07 -22.44 1.44
CA ALA A 329 4.06 -22.17 0.00
C ALA A 329 4.24 -20.68 -0.37
N GLY A 330 4.69 -19.83 0.55
CA GLY A 330 4.86 -18.40 0.30
C GLY A 330 3.54 -17.63 0.12
N THR A 331 2.45 -18.12 0.73
CA THR A 331 1.11 -17.48 0.70
C THR A 331 0.67 -17.05 2.10
N TYR A 332 0.15 -15.82 2.19
CA TYR A 332 -0.17 -15.09 3.42
C TYR A 332 -1.61 -14.61 3.34
N ASN A 333 -2.55 -15.41 3.88
CA ASN A 333 -3.97 -15.07 3.86
C ASN A 333 -4.26 -13.92 4.82
N VAL A 334 -4.88 -12.83 4.36
CA VAL A 334 -5.17 -11.65 5.19
C VAL A 334 -6.05 -11.96 6.41
N LEU A 335 -6.88 -13.00 6.34
CA LEU A 335 -7.69 -13.45 7.47
C LEU A 335 -6.82 -13.94 8.63
N ASP A 336 -5.63 -14.49 8.34
CA ASP A 336 -4.68 -14.95 9.35
C ASP A 336 -4.00 -13.78 10.09
N TYR A 337 -4.09 -12.57 9.55
CA TYR A 337 -3.39 -11.37 10.02
C TYR A 337 -4.31 -10.30 10.60
N GLY A 338 -5.59 -10.58 10.79
CA GLY A 338 -6.52 -9.67 11.44
C GLY A 338 -7.79 -9.43 10.66
N ALA A 339 -7.78 -9.67 9.34
CA ALA A 339 -8.88 -9.25 8.49
C ALA A 339 -10.16 -10.03 8.79
N ALA A 340 -11.29 -9.34 8.89
CA ALA A 340 -12.63 -9.91 9.01
C ALA A 340 -13.26 -10.15 7.63
N GLY A 341 -12.99 -9.27 6.66
CA GLY A 341 -13.56 -9.39 5.31
C GLY A 341 -15.06 -9.07 5.23
N ASP A 342 -15.57 -8.27 6.17
CA ASP A 342 -16.98 -7.89 6.31
C ASP A 342 -17.37 -6.60 5.57
N GLY A 343 -16.39 -5.83 5.10
CA GLY A 343 -16.56 -4.54 4.44
C GLY A 343 -16.92 -3.38 5.39
N ILE A 344 -16.87 -3.60 6.70
CA ILE A 344 -17.22 -2.62 7.74
C ILE A 344 -15.98 -2.22 8.52
N ALA A 345 -15.22 -3.20 9.03
CA ALA A 345 -13.98 -2.94 9.75
C ALA A 345 -12.92 -2.41 8.80
N LYS A 346 -12.12 -1.44 9.25
CA LYS A 346 -10.96 -0.96 8.48
C LYS A 346 -9.81 -1.96 8.62
N GLU A 347 -9.50 -2.65 7.54
CA GLU A 347 -8.56 -3.77 7.49
C GLU A 347 -7.12 -3.36 7.16
N THR A 348 -6.84 -2.07 7.01
CA THR A 348 -5.51 -1.54 6.63
C THR A 348 -4.39 -2.12 7.50
N GLY A 349 -4.61 -2.23 8.82
CA GLY A 349 -3.63 -2.80 9.75
C GLY A 349 -3.35 -4.28 9.49
N ALA A 350 -4.39 -5.08 9.25
CA ALA A 350 -4.25 -6.51 8.97
C ALA A 350 -3.54 -6.77 7.64
N ILE A 351 -3.90 -6.02 6.60
CA ILE A 351 -3.27 -6.11 5.28
C ILE A 351 -1.79 -5.73 5.37
N ASN A 352 -1.45 -4.64 6.09
CA ASN A 352 -0.07 -4.24 6.29
C ASN A 352 0.76 -5.30 7.04
N ARG A 353 0.18 -5.98 8.03
CA ARG A 353 0.86 -7.09 8.72
C ARG A 353 1.14 -8.27 7.76
N ALA A 354 0.18 -8.62 6.89
CA ALA A 354 0.40 -9.66 5.88
C ALA A 354 1.51 -9.27 4.88
N ILE A 355 1.53 -8.02 4.41
CA ILE A 355 2.59 -7.50 3.53
C ILE A 355 3.94 -7.51 4.21
N LYS A 356 4.01 -7.10 5.49
CA LYS A 356 5.26 -7.15 6.26
C LYS A 356 5.75 -8.58 6.46
N ALA A 357 4.85 -9.55 6.62
CA ALA A 357 5.22 -10.96 6.66
C ALA A 357 5.83 -11.44 5.31
N VAL A 358 5.27 -11.00 4.17
CA VAL A 358 5.85 -11.24 2.84
C VAL A 358 7.22 -10.59 2.68
N GLU A 359 7.36 -9.32 3.05
CA GLU A 359 8.63 -8.58 2.94
C GLU A 359 9.75 -9.29 3.71
N ARG A 360 9.47 -9.71 4.95
CA ARG A 360 10.42 -10.43 5.81
C ARG A 360 10.80 -11.80 5.26
N ALA A 361 9.91 -12.45 4.51
CA ALA A 361 10.18 -13.72 3.85
C ALA A 361 10.96 -13.56 2.52
N GLY A 362 11.21 -12.33 2.07
CA GLY A 362 11.89 -12.02 0.82
C GLY A 362 10.98 -12.09 -0.42
N GLY A 363 9.67 -12.27 -0.23
CA GLY A 363 8.69 -12.38 -1.30
C GLY A 363 7.59 -13.38 -1.01
N GLY A 364 6.51 -13.29 -1.79
CA GLY A 364 5.34 -14.15 -1.59
C GLY A 364 4.03 -13.51 -2.04
N THR A 365 2.93 -14.17 -1.71
CA THR A 365 1.58 -13.79 -2.08
C THR A 365 0.77 -13.37 -0.86
N VAL A 366 0.29 -12.14 -0.82
CA VAL A 366 -0.81 -11.77 0.07
C VAL A 366 -2.11 -12.21 -0.58
N TYR A 367 -2.83 -13.10 0.09
CA TYR A 367 -4.03 -13.74 -0.43
C TYR A 367 -5.28 -13.18 0.22
N PHE A 368 -6.23 -12.77 -0.60
CA PHE A 368 -7.55 -12.28 -0.19
C PHE A 368 -8.60 -13.31 -0.64
N PRO A 369 -9.19 -14.07 0.29
CA PRO A 369 -10.34 -14.92 -0.02
C PRO A 369 -11.58 -14.09 -0.33
N ALA A 370 -12.68 -14.75 -0.71
CA ALA A 370 -13.97 -14.09 -0.87
C ALA A 370 -14.37 -13.29 0.38
N GLY A 371 -14.78 -12.04 0.19
CA GLY A 371 -15.03 -11.09 1.26
C GLY A 371 -14.87 -9.65 0.81
N LYS A 372 -15.27 -8.69 1.65
CA LYS A 372 -15.12 -7.25 1.40
C LYS A 372 -14.10 -6.67 2.37
N TYR A 373 -13.09 -5.98 1.85
CA TYR A 373 -11.97 -5.49 2.65
C TYR A 373 -11.89 -3.97 2.52
N LEU A 374 -12.47 -3.26 3.50
CA LEU A 374 -12.37 -1.80 3.58
C LEU A 374 -10.96 -1.41 4.03
N THR A 375 -10.24 -0.66 3.21
CA THR A 375 -8.84 -0.33 3.49
C THR A 375 -8.44 1.03 2.94
N GLY A 376 -7.44 1.63 3.59
CA GLY A 376 -6.68 2.75 3.04
C GLY A 376 -5.70 2.29 1.96
N SER A 377 -4.69 3.13 1.69
CA SER A 377 -3.64 2.84 0.71
C SER A 377 -2.84 1.58 1.07
N ILE A 378 -2.73 0.66 0.12
CA ILE A 378 -1.89 -0.54 0.19
C ILE A 378 -0.57 -0.26 -0.53
N HIS A 379 0.54 -0.32 0.21
CA HIS A 379 1.87 -0.08 -0.33
C HIS A 379 2.57 -1.41 -0.63
N MET A 380 2.90 -1.64 -1.91
CA MET A 380 3.58 -2.86 -2.32
C MET A 380 5.07 -2.84 -1.94
N VAL A 381 5.63 -4.03 -1.73
CA VAL A 381 7.06 -4.29 -1.51
C VAL A 381 7.61 -5.15 -2.63
N ASP A 382 8.94 -5.33 -2.69
CA ASP A 382 9.56 -6.19 -3.69
C ASP A 382 9.08 -7.63 -3.59
N ASN A 383 8.99 -8.32 -4.73
CA ASN A 383 8.59 -9.74 -4.82
C ASN A 383 7.19 -10.04 -4.24
N LEU A 384 6.30 -9.04 -4.19
CA LEU A 384 4.94 -9.18 -3.68
C LEU A 384 3.94 -9.50 -4.80
N THR A 385 3.17 -10.56 -4.62
CA THR A 385 1.91 -10.78 -5.34
C THR A 385 0.73 -10.44 -4.42
N ILE A 386 -0.18 -9.60 -4.86
CA ILE A 386 -1.54 -9.47 -4.29
C ILE A 386 -2.45 -10.39 -5.11
N HIS A 387 -3.08 -11.37 -4.46
CA HIS A 387 -4.01 -12.29 -5.11
C HIS A 387 -5.42 -12.10 -4.56
N LEU A 388 -6.36 -11.69 -5.42
CA LEU A 388 -7.77 -11.49 -5.09
C LEU A 388 -8.59 -12.66 -5.65
N GLU A 389 -9.03 -13.57 -4.77
CA GLU A 389 -9.89 -14.69 -5.15
C GLU A 389 -11.20 -14.17 -5.78
N ALA A 390 -11.86 -15.00 -6.59
CA ALA A 390 -13.22 -14.72 -7.02
C ALA A 390 -14.13 -14.45 -5.81
N GLY A 391 -14.81 -13.30 -5.80
CA GLY A 391 -15.63 -12.84 -4.68
C GLY A 391 -14.89 -11.99 -3.64
N ALA A 392 -13.58 -11.81 -3.77
CA ALA A 392 -12.84 -10.81 -2.98
C ALA A 392 -13.06 -9.41 -3.57
N GLU A 393 -13.32 -8.42 -2.72
CA GLU A 393 -13.47 -7.02 -3.12
C GLU A 393 -12.67 -6.11 -2.17
N LEU A 394 -11.65 -5.44 -2.71
CA LEU A 394 -10.96 -4.35 -2.01
C LEU A 394 -11.79 -3.07 -2.14
N LEU A 395 -12.20 -2.49 -1.02
CA LEU A 395 -12.97 -1.25 -0.95
C LEU A 395 -12.06 -0.12 -0.47
N TYR A 396 -11.84 0.88 -1.31
CA TYR A 396 -11.06 2.05 -0.92
C TYR A 396 -11.82 2.92 0.07
N SER A 397 -11.21 3.23 1.21
CA SER A 397 -11.83 4.11 2.22
C SER A 397 -12.08 5.51 1.67
N GLY A 398 -11.18 6.00 0.82
CA GLY A 398 -11.23 7.34 0.25
C GLY A 398 -11.03 8.47 1.28
N ASP A 399 -10.55 8.14 2.48
CA ASP A 399 -10.24 9.09 3.54
C ASP A 399 -8.76 9.51 3.42
N PRO A 400 -8.45 10.80 3.23
CA PRO A 400 -7.09 11.34 3.30
C PRO A 400 -6.29 10.91 4.53
N ALA A 401 -6.93 10.68 5.67
CA ALA A 401 -6.27 10.22 6.90
C ALA A 401 -5.66 8.82 6.77
N ASP A 402 -6.17 7.98 5.86
CA ASP A 402 -5.66 6.63 5.59
C ASP A 402 -4.73 6.55 4.38
N SER A 403 -4.55 7.68 3.69
CA SER A 403 -3.95 7.74 2.37
C SER A 403 -2.96 8.89 2.32
N ALA A 404 -1.87 8.74 3.08
CA ALA A 404 -0.81 9.73 3.14
C ALA A 404 -0.33 10.14 1.74
N LEU A 405 0.07 11.41 1.59
CA LEU A 405 0.54 11.90 0.29
C LEU A 405 1.74 11.08 -0.22
N VAL A 406 1.67 10.69 -1.49
CA VAL A 406 2.71 9.95 -2.22
C VAL A 406 3.11 10.69 -3.48
N GLU A 407 4.31 10.40 -3.97
CA GLU A 407 4.78 10.93 -5.24
C GLU A 407 3.97 10.35 -6.40
N SER A 408 3.62 11.20 -7.38
CA SER A 408 2.78 10.79 -8.50
C SER A 408 2.89 11.79 -9.66
N ARG A 409 2.06 11.59 -10.69
CA ARG A 409 1.78 12.58 -11.74
C ARG A 409 0.29 12.81 -11.85
N TRP A 410 -0.11 14.08 -11.97
CA TRP A 410 -1.50 14.48 -12.21
C TRP A 410 -1.59 15.14 -13.58
N GLU A 411 -2.35 14.54 -14.50
CA GLU A 411 -2.46 14.95 -15.91
C GLU A 411 -1.08 15.21 -16.57
N GLY A 412 -0.11 14.34 -16.31
CA GLY A 412 1.24 14.40 -16.90
C GLY A 412 2.22 15.37 -16.24
N THR A 413 1.84 16.05 -15.15
CA THR A 413 2.72 16.94 -14.38
C THR A 413 3.12 16.30 -13.05
N SER A 414 4.41 16.33 -12.72
CA SER A 414 4.97 15.78 -11.49
C SER A 414 4.38 16.45 -10.23
N THR A 415 3.94 15.65 -9.25
CA THR A 415 3.23 16.16 -8.06
C THR A 415 3.24 15.16 -6.90
N PHE A 416 2.59 15.53 -5.80
CA PHE A 416 2.15 14.59 -4.77
C PHE A 416 0.61 14.54 -4.73
N THR A 417 0.04 13.33 -4.66
CA THR A 417 -1.40 13.09 -4.48
C THR A 417 -1.64 12.31 -3.20
N HIS A 418 -2.89 12.23 -2.73
CA HIS A 418 -3.27 11.22 -1.73
C HIS A 418 -2.87 9.81 -2.21
N GLY A 419 -2.55 8.92 -1.28
CA GLY A 419 -2.14 7.54 -1.60
C GLY A 419 -3.22 6.78 -2.38
N PRO A 420 -2.95 6.25 -3.58
CA PRO A 420 -3.84 5.34 -4.32
C PRO A 420 -4.29 4.14 -3.48
N LEU A 421 -5.34 3.41 -3.89
CA LEU A 421 -5.71 2.17 -3.18
C LEU A 421 -4.57 1.15 -3.22
N ILE A 422 -3.90 1.01 -4.36
CA ILE A 422 -2.68 0.20 -4.49
C ILE A 422 -1.57 1.07 -5.06
N TYR A 423 -0.46 1.18 -4.35
CA TYR A 423 0.68 2.01 -4.70
C TYR A 423 1.99 1.23 -4.60
N ALA A 424 2.83 1.33 -5.63
CA ALA A 424 4.19 0.85 -5.62
C ALA A 424 5.13 1.97 -6.09
N ASN A 425 6.24 2.17 -5.39
CA ASN A 425 7.27 3.14 -5.75
C ASN A 425 8.67 2.52 -5.67
N GLY A 426 9.37 2.46 -6.79
CA GLY A 426 10.72 1.90 -6.85
C GLY A 426 10.75 0.40 -6.52
N LYS A 427 9.69 -0.34 -6.86
CA LYS A 427 9.53 -1.77 -6.53
C LYS A 427 9.69 -2.67 -7.74
N GLN A 428 10.17 -3.89 -7.51
CA GLN A 428 10.39 -4.87 -8.55
C GLN A 428 9.73 -6.23 -8.28
N ASN A 429 9.40 -6.93 -9.37
CA ASN A 429 8.82 -8.27 -9.35
C ASN A 429 7.47 -8.31 -8.60
N ILE A 430 6.58 -7.38 -8.96
CA ILE A 430 5.30 -7.20 -8.28
C ILE A 430 4.15 -7.67 -9.16
N ALA A 431 3.12 -8.24 -8.54
CA ALA A 431 1.95 -8.71 -9.26
C ALA A 431 0.62 -8.42 -8.55
N ILE A 432 -0.42 -8.19 -9.33
CA ILE A 432 -1.82 -8.17 -8.90
C ILE A 432 -2.55 -9.23 -9.74
N THR A 433 -3.14 -10.24 -9.11
CA THR A 433 -3.70 -11.40 -9.81
C THR A 433 -5.04 -11.82 -9.22
N GLY A 434 -5.76 -12.66 -9.96
CA GLY A 434 -6.98 -13.31 -9.50
C GLY A 434 -8.23 -12.84 -10.26
N ARG A 435 -9.40 -13.00 -9.66
CA ARG A 435 -10.70 -12.64 -10.26
C ARG A 435 -11.56 -11.75 -9.35
N GLY A 436 -10.96 -11.22 -8.29
CA GLY A 436 -11.61 -10.25 -7.41
C GLY A 436 -11.70 -8.84 -8.00
N ILE A 437 -12.26 -7.94 -7.20
CA ILE A 437 -12.60 -6.57 -7.58
C ILE A 437 -11.73 -5.58 -6.77
N ILE A 438 -11.20 -4.58 -7.46
CA ILE A 438 -10.53 -3.41 -6.88
C ILE A 438 -11.48 -2.23 -7.08
N ASN A 439 -12.12 -1.79 -5.99
CA ASN A 439 -13.19 -0.81 -6.02
C ASN A 439 -12.74 0.49 -5.34
N GLY A 440 -12.63 1.56 -6.12
CA GLY A 440 -12.17 2.87 -5.65
C GLY A 440 -13.19 3.70 -4.88
N VAL A 441 -14.45 3.26 -4.81
CA VAL A 441 -15.56 4.01 -4.18
C VAL A 441 -15.57 5.49 -4.63
N GLY A 442 -15.36 5.72 -5.92
CA GLY A 442 -14.98 7.00 -6.53
C GLY A 442 -15.93 8.16 -6.26
N LYS A 443 -17.19 7.89 -5.91
CA LYS A 443 -18.17 8.90 -5.46
C LYS A 443 -17.66 9.75 -4.30
N ASN A 444 -16.79 9.20 -3.44
CA ASN A 444 -16.15 9.93 -2.34
C ASN A 444 -15.13 10.98 -2.83
N TRP A 445 -14.73 10.91 -4.10
CA TRP A 445 -13.71 11.73 -4.73
C TRP A 445 -14.26 12.70 -5.78
N TRP A 446 -15.27 12.29 -6.55
CA TRP A 446 -15.72 13.03 -7.75
C TRP A 446 -16.23 14.44 -7.47
N TRP A 447 -16.71 14.75 -6.25
CA TRP A 447 -17.08 16.12 -5.89
C TRP A 447 -15.90 17.10 -5.92
N ARG A 448 -14.65 16.64 -6.03
CA ARG A 448 -13.46 17.51 -6.13
C ARG A 448 -13.25 18.12 -7.52
N THR A 449 -14.02 17.71 -8.54
CA THR A 449 -13.87 18.24 -9.91
C THR A 449 -14.59 19.55 -10.17
N THR A 450 -15.19 20.19 -9.15
CA THR A 450 -15.98 21.43 -9.20
C THR A 450 -17.31 21.34 -9.98
N GLU A 451 -17.41 20.44 -10.96
CA GLU A 451 -18.63 20.12 -11.70
C GLU A 451 -19.45 19.09 -10.91
N GLY A 452 -20.49 19.55 -10.20
CA GLY A 452 -21.41 18.69 -9.43
C GLY A 452 -21.26 18.76 -7.91
N SER A 453 -20.34 19.58 -7.37
CA SER A 453 -20.16 19.73 -5.92
C SER A 453 -21.26 20.61 -5.28
N PRO A 454 -22.02 20.12 -4.28
CA PRO A 454 -23.01 20.94 -3.58
C PRO A 454 -22.37 21.76 -2.44
N GLY A 455 -22.79 23.02 -2.30
CA GLY A 455 -22.54 23.85 -1.11
C GLY A 455 -21.05 24.00 -0.73
N PRO A 456 -20.69 23.96 0.57
CA PRO A 456 -19.33 24.22 1.07
C PRO A 456 -18.22 23.34 0.48
N LYS A 457 -18.56 22.13 -0.02
CA LYS A 457 -17.60 21.25 -0.70
C LYS A 457 -17.11 21.85 -2.02
N ARG A 458 -17.93 22.66 -2.68
CA ARG A 458 -17.56 23.37 -3.91
C ARG A 458 -16.47 24.40 -3.64
N ASP A 459 -16.62 25.18 -2.58
CA ASP A 459 -15.66 26.24 -2.23
C ASP A 459 -14.29 25.63 -1.90
N GLN A 460 -14.27 24.53 -1.15
CA GLN A 460 -13.05 23.77 -0.86
C GLN A 460 -12.36 23.26 -2.14
N ALA A 461 -13.13 22.63 -3.04
CA ALA A 461 -12.59 22.14 -4.31
C ALA A 461 -12.08 23.30 -5.19
N MET A 462 -12.75 24.45 -5.18
CA MET A 462 -12.31 25.65 -5.90
C MET A 462 -11.00 26.21 -5.34
N ILE A 463 -10.86 26.32 -4.01
CA ILE A 463 -9.61 26.78 -3.38
C ILE A 463 -8.45 25.85 -3.75
N ALA A 464 -8.63 24.54 -3.62
CA ALA A 464 -7.61 23.55 -3.97
C ALA A 464 -7.24 23.59 -5.46
N LYS A 465 -8.24 23.78 -6.34
CA LYS A 465 -8.05 23.95 -7.78
C LYS A 465 -7.27 25.21 -8.13
N THR A 466 -7.60 26.32 -7.48
CA THR A 466 -6.87 27.60 -7.62
C THR A 466 -5.44 27.45 -7.13
N GLU A 467 -5.22 26.80 -5.98
CA GLU A 467 -3.89 26.51 -5.46
C GLU A 467 -3.05 25.72 -6.49
N TRP A 468 -3.63 24.66 -7.04
CA TRP A 468 -2.98 23.88 -8.10
C TRP A 468 -2.66 24.73 -9.33
N ARG A 469 -3.65 25.40 -9.91
CA ARG A 469 -3.52 26.08 -11.22
C ARG A 469 -2.68 27.35 -11.18
N GLU A 470 -2.80 28.13 -10.12
CA GLU A 470 -2.20 29.48 -10.06
C GLU A 470 -0.88 29.52 -9.30
N LYS A 471 -0.63 28.56 -8.40
CA LYS A 471 0.59 28.56 -7.58
C LYS A 471 1.49 27.36 -7.85
N ILE A 472 0.94 26.14 -7.75
CA ILE A 472 1.76 24.92 -7.79
C ILE A 472 2.19 24.60 -9.23
N TYR A 473 1.24 24.49 -10.17
CA TYR A 473 1.51 24.11 -11.55
C TYR A 473 2.55 25.04 -12.23
N PRO A 474 2.43 26.39 -12.18
CA PRO A 474 3.42 27.26 -12.80
C PRO A 474 4.81 27.13 -12.18
N ARG A 475 4.89 26.86 -10.87
CA ARG A 475 6.16 26.64 -10.18
C ARG A 475 6.79 25.30 -10.54
N VAL A 476 6.01 24.23 -10.68
CA VAL A 476 6.55 22.94 -11.14
C VAL A 476 7.19 23.06 -12.52
N HIS A 477 6.56 23.82 -13.42
CA HIS A 477 7.13 24.09 -14.74
C HIS A 477 8.46 24.86 -14.70
N LYS A 478 8.60 25.78 -13.75
CA LYS A 478 9.77 26.66 -13.63
C LYS A 478 10.90 26.06 -12.80
N GLU A 479 10.56 25.41 -11.69
CA GLU A 479 11.47 24.97 -10.62
C GLU A 479 11.67 23.45 -10.65
N GLY A 480 10.78 22.69 -11.30
CA GLY A 480 10.75 21.24 -11.26
C GLY A 480 10.00 20.71 -10.03
N LYS A 481 10.53 19.68 -9.39
CA LYS A 481 9.86 19.01 -8.25
C LYS A 481 9.89 19.91 -7.00
N LEU A 482 8.71 20.20 -6.44
CA LEU A 482 8.56 20.97 -5.21
C LEU A 482 8.55 20.06 -3.97
N ALA A 483 8.61 20.64 -2.77
CA ALA A 483 8.55 19.86 -1.53
C ALA A 483 7.13 19.30 -1.30
N LYS A 484 7.05 18.06 -0.78
CA LYS A 484 5.79 17.33 -0.50
C LYS A 484 4.76 18.18 0.25
N GLU A 485 5.22 18.97 1.23
CA GLU A 485 4.37 19.80 2.09
C GLU A 485 3.63 20.91 1.32
N GLU A 486 4.17 21.37 0.20
CA GLU A 486 3.57 22.41 -0.63
C GLU A 486 2.31 21.92 -1.38
N TYR A 487 2.16 20.60 -1.54
CA TYR A 487 1.04 20.00 -2.26
C TYR A 487 -0.18 19.72 -1.38
N LYS A 488 -0.09 19.90 -0.05
CA LYS A 488 -1.18 19.53 0.88
C LYS A 488 -2.55 20.09 0.49
N LEU A 489 -2.62 21.36 0.11
CA LEU A 489 -3.88 21.98 -0.28
C LEU A 489 -4.30 21.61 -1.71
N SER A 490 -3.36 21.53 -2.66
CA SER A 490 -3.68 21.16 -4.04
C SER A 490 -4.07 19.69 -4.20
N ALA A 491 -3.63 18.81 -3.30
CA ALA A 491 -4.00 17.40 -3.23
C ALA A 491 -5.51 17.15 -3.02
N GLU A 492 -6.24 18.13 -2.49
CA GLU A 492 -7.70 18.07 -2.43
C GLU A 492 -8.38 18.27 -3.80
N PHE A 493 -7.64 18.73 -4.81
CA PHE A 493 -8.10 18.82 -6.19
C PHE A 493 -7.47 17.72 -7.07
N THR A 494 -6.18 17.43 -6.89
CA THR A 494 -5.44 16.42 -7.65
C THR A 494 -5.76 15.00 -7.15
N ARG A 495 -6.98 14.54 -7.46
CA ARG A 495 -7.47 13.19 -7.12
C ARG A 495 -6.44 12.12 -7.54
N PRO A 496 -6.21 11.08 -6.71
CA PRO A 496 -5.31 10.00 -7.07
C PRO A 496 -5.91 9.08 -8.13
N SER A 497 -5.05 8.38 -8.89
CA SER A 497 -5.47 7.18 -9.63
C SER A 497 -5.78 6.03 -8.64
N LEU A 498 -6.47 4.98 -9.09
CA LEU A 498 -6.84 3.85 -8.22
C LEU A 498 -5.67 2.89 -7.96
N VAL A 499 -4.93 2.51 -9.01
CA VAL A 499 -3.72 1.68 -8.93
C VAL A 499 -2.56 2.44 -9.59
N VAL A 500 -1.44 2.59 -8.88
CA VAL A 500 -0.26 3.30 -9.39
C VAL A 500 1.03 2.47 -9.24
N PHE A 501 1.75 2.33 -10.34
CA PHE A 501 3.11 1.81 -10.38
C PHE A 501 4.06 2.94 -10.76
N PHE A 502 4.82 3.46 -9.80
CA PHE A 502 5.77 4.55 -9.99
C PHE A 502 7.20 3.99 -9.95
N GLU A 503 7.99 4.23 -11.00
CA GLU A 503 9.39 3.75 -11.09
C GLU A 503 9.56 2.25 -10.79
N CYS A 504 8.59 1.42 -11.23
CA CYS A 504 8.60 -0.02 -10.97
C CYS A 504 9.19 -0.82 -12.13
N LYS A 505 9.61 -2.06 -11.85
CA LYS A 505 10.14 -2.99 -12.85
C LYS A 505 9.54 -4.38 -12.72
N ASN A 506 9.27 -5.05 -13.85
CA ASN A 506 8.69 -6.40 -13.87
C ASN A 506 7.35 -6.44 -13.12
N VAL A 507 6.35 -5.79 -13.73
CA VAL A 507 5.00 -5.63 -13.17
C VAL A 507 4.02 -6.53 -13.92
N ARG A 508 3.22 -7.31 -13.18
CA ARG A 508 2.17 -8.16 -13.76
C ARG A 508 0.79 -7.83 -13.18
N VAL A 509 -0.20 -7.60 -14.04
CA VAL A 509 -1.61 -7.44 -13.62
C VAL A 509 -2.48 -8.41 -14.42
N GLU A 510 -3.20 -9.30 -13.74
CA GLU A 510 -3.89 -10.41 -14.38
C GLU A 510 -5.29 -10.65 -13.80
N GLY A 511 -6.31 -10.69 -14.68
CA GLY A 511 -7.65 -11.21 -14.40
C GLY A 511 -8.59 -10.38 -13.52
N VAL A 512 -8.06 -9.47 -12.71
CA VAL A 512 -8.85 -8.64 -11.78
C VAL A 512 -9.79 -7.66 -12.50
N THR A 513 -10.79 -7.17 -11.77
CA THR A 513 -11.66 -6.07 -12.22
C THR A 513 -11.36 -4.80 -11.45
N LEU A 514 -11.09 -3.69 -12.14
CA LEU A 514 -10.96 -2.35 -11.54
C LEU A 514 -12.24 -1.57 -11.80
N THR A 515 -12.79 -0.94 -10.77
CA THR A 515 -14.03 -0.17 -10.88
C THR A 515 -14.09 1.02 -9.93
N MET A 516 -15.02 1.94 -10.23
CA MET A 516 -15.35 3.08 -9.36
C MET A 516 -14.12 3.90 -8.96
N SER A 517 -13.21 4.17 -9.89
CA SER A 517 -11.96 4.88 -9.58
C SER A 517 -12.21 6.33 -9.12
N PRO A 518 -11.37 6.88 -8.21
CA PRO A 518 -11.34 8.31 -7.93
C PRO A 518 -11.06 9.17 -9.17
N MET A 519 -10.21 8.69 -10.10
CA MET A 519 -9.79 9.32 -11.35
C MET A 519 -9.45 8.19 -12.36
N TRP A 520 -8.19 8.07 -12.80
CA TRP A 520 -7.72 6.99 -13.68
C TRP A 520 -7.70 5.65 -12.95
N LEU A 521 -8.06 4.55 -13.62
CA LEU A 521 -8.16 3.23 -12.99
C LEU A 521 -6.76 2.66 -12.72
N MET A 522 -5.88 2.68 -13.70
CA MET A 522 -4.51 2.21 -13.54
C MET A 522 -3.54 3.18 -14.21
N HIS A 523 -2.44 3.49 -13.52
CA HIS A 523 -1.44 4.44 -14.01
C HIS A 523 -0.04 3.92 -13.74
N ALA A 524 0.68 3.60 -14.81
CA ALA A 524 2.10 3.26 -14.74
C ALA A 524 2.91 4.49 -15.13
N ILE A 525 3.83 4.89 -14.26
CA ILE A 525 4.69 6.05 -14.41
C ILE A 525 6.14 5.58 -14.35
N TYR A 526 6.96 5.94 -15.34
CA TYR A 526 8.41 5.69 -15.30
C TYR A 526 8.81 4.22 -15.12
N SER A 527 7.92 3.30 -15.50
CA SER A 527 8.05 1.87 -15.19
C SER A 527 8.48 1.07 -16.43
N GLU A 528 9.09 -0.10 -16.21
CA GLU A 528 9.62 -0.96 -17.27
C GLU A 528 9.16 -2.41 -17.09
N ASP A 529 8.98 -3.12 -18.22
CA ASP A 529 8.61 -4.55 -18.27
C ASP A 529 7.26 -4.81 -17.58
N ILE A 530 6.19 -4.32 -18.22
CA ILE A 530 4.81 -4.38 -17.68
C ILE A 530 3.96 -5.30 -18.54
N ASN A 531 3.30 -6.27 -17.91
CA ASN A 531 2.35 -7.17 -18.58
C ASN A 531 0.96 -7.08 -17.93
N VAL A 532 -0.05 -6.75 -18.72
CA VAL A 532 -1.45 -6.63 -18.31
C VAL A 532 -2.29 -7.57 -19.16
N THR A 533 -2.91 -8.58 -18.55
CA THR A 533 -3.63 -9.64 -19.27
C THR A 533 -4.98 -9.96 -18.65
N GLY A 534 -6.04 -10.01 -19.44
CA GLY A 534 -7.35 -10.45 -18.94
C GLY A 534 -8.02 -9.52 -17.93
N VAL A 535 -7.54 -8.27 -17.80
CA VAL A 535 -8.04 -7.30 -16.82
C VAL A 535 -9.30 -6.62 -17.35
N ARG A 536 -10.24 -6.33 -16.45
CA ARG A 536 -11.48 -5.62 -16.76
C ARG A 536 -11.43 -4.21 -16.15
N PHE A 537 -11.54 -3.19 -16.98
CA PHE A 537 -11.58 -1.78 -16.58
C PHE A 537 -13.01 -1.25 -16.76
N VAL A 538 -13.69 -0.98 -15.65
CA VAL A 538 -15.12 -0.67 -15.65
C VAL A 538 -15.41 0.60 -14.85
N SER A 539 -15.77 1.69 -15.51
CA SER A 539 -16.15 2.97 -14.88
C SER A 539 -17.67 3.16 -14.92
N GLU A 540 -18.44 2.16 -14.51
CA GLU A 540 -19.91 2.27 -14.41
C GLU A 540 -20.25 3.53 -13.58
N HIS A 541 -21.12 4.38 -14.15
CA HIS A 541 -21.60 5.66 -13.59
C HIS A 541 -20.89 6.98 -13.96
N GLY A 542 -20.01 7.01 -14.97
CA GLY A 542 -19.61 8.29 -15.59
C GLY A 542 -18.82 9.23 -14.67
N GLY A 543 -18.04 8.68 -13.74
CA GLY A 543 -17.10 9.46 -12.93
C GLY A 543 -16.11 10.24 -13.81
N PRO A 544 -15.79 11.50 -13.48
CA PRO A 544 -14.94 12.35 -14.32
C PRO A 544 -13.50 11.84 -14.39
N ASN A 545 -12.93 11.82 -15.61
CA ASN A 545 -11.57 11.36 -15.90
C ASN A 545 -11.35 9.89 -15.51
N GLY A 546 -12.31 9.02 -15.87
CA GLY A 546 -12.29 7.60 -15.58
C GLY A 546 -11.57 6.77 -16.64
N ASP A 547 -10.35 7.17 -17.02
CA ASP A 547 -9.47 6.48 -17.97
C ASP A 547 -9.14 5.06 -17.49
N GLY A 548 -8.96 4.11 -18.41
CA GLY A 548 -8.71 2.71 -18.07
C GLY A 548 -7.27 2.43 -17.64
N PHE A 549 -6.33 2.47 -18.59
CA PHE A 549 -4.90 2.29 -18.31
C PHE A 549 -4.05 3.37 -18.97
N ASP A 550 -3.42 4.20 -18.13
CA ASP A 550 -2.47 5.24 -18.50
C ASP A 550 -1.03 4.72 -18.41
N VAL A 551 -0.36 4.68 -19.56
CA VAL A 551 1.04 4.28 -19.72
C VAL A 551 1.87 5.55 -19.91
N ASP A 552 2.49 6.06 -18.83
CA ASP A 552 3.18 7.35 -18.81
C ASP A 552 4.71 7.21 -18.64
N SER A 553 5.46 7.63 -19.65
CA SER A 553 6.93 7.53 -19.71
C SER A 553 7.48 6.12 -19.39
N CYS A 554 6.80 5.08 -19.89
CA CYS A 554 7.11 3.66 -19.62
C CYS A 554 7.80 2.95 -20.80
N ARG A 555 8.42 1.80 -20.53
CA ARG A 555 9.13 1.00 -21.55
C ARG A 555 8.76 -0.48 -21.47
N ASN A 556 8.68 -1.15 -22.63
CA ASN A 556 8.35 -2.59 -22.73
C ASN A 556 7.02 -2.94 -22.05
N VAL A 557 5.91 -2.51 -22.65
CA VAL A 557 4.57 -2.71 -22.10
C VAL A 557 3.76 -3.61 -23.02
N ARG A 558 3.14 -4.64 -22.45
CA ARG A 558 2.20 -5.53 -23.14
C ARG A 558 0.83 -5.46 -22.46
N ILE A 559 -0.20 -5.19 -23.25
CA ILE A 559 -1.60 -5.19 -22.83
C ILE A 559 -2.34 -6.17 -23.75
N SER A 560 -2.92 -7.23 -23.19
CA SER A 560 -3.66 -8.19 -24.01
C SER A 560 -4.91 -8.77 -23.36
N ASP A 561 -5.87 -9.17 -24.20
CA ASP A 561 -7.05 -9.94 -23.77
C ASP A 561 -7.90 -9.19 -22.71
N CYS A 562 -7.81 -7.86 -22.70
CA CYS A 562 -8.47 -7.00 -21.70
C CYS A 562 -9.82 -6.47 -22.20
N PHE A 563 -10.67 -6.10 -21.25
CA PHE A 563 -11.98 -5.51 -21.50
C PHE A 563 -12.05 -4.09 -20.93
N PHE A 564 -12.53 -3.14 -21.74
CA PHE A 564 -12.65 -1.73 -21.34
C PHE A 564 -14.07 -1.21 -21.52
N HIS A 565 -14.57 -0.56 -20.48
CA HIS A 565 -15.79 0.24 -20.49
C HIS A 565 -15.57 1.42 -19.53
N THR A 566 -15.12 2.54 -20.06
CA THR A 566 -14.49 3.64 -19.28
C THR A 566 -15.27 4.94 -19.40
N GLY A 567 -15.03 5.85 -18.45
CA GLY A 567 -15.65 7.18 -18.43
C GLY A 567 -14.90 8.21 -19.27
N ASP A 568 -13.65 7.91 -19.64
CA ASP A 568 -12.81 8.68 -20.55
C ASP A 568 -12.09 7.70 -21.51
N ASP A 569 -10.89 7.99 -21.97
CA ASP A 569 -10.11 7.13 -22.86
C ASP A 569 -9.83 5.73 -22.22
N CYS A 570 -9.85 4.66 -23.02
CA CYS A 570 -9.70 3.29 -22.50
C CYS A 570 -8.24 2.94 -22.19
N ILE A 571 -7.35 2.99 -23.19
CA ILE A 571 -5.90 2.89 -23.03
C ILE A 571 -5.27 4.19 -23.51
N VAL A 572 -4.37 4.76 -22.72
CA VAL A 572 -3.75 6.06 -23.02
C VAL A 572 -2.24 6.01 -22.88
N ILE A 573 -1.54 6.30 -23.96
CA ILE A 573 -0.09 6.39 -24.01
C ILE A 573 0.32 7.86 -23.81
N LYS A 574 1.05 8.13 -22.74
CA LYS A 574 1.50 9.46 -22.31
C LYS A 574 3.01 9.47 -22.06
N SER A 575 3.59 10.65 -21.90
CA SER A 575 5.01 10.83 -21.59
C SER A 575 5.25 12.19 -20.90
N GLY A 576 4.38 12.57 -19.97
CA GLY A 576 4.40 13.87 -19.30
C GLY A 576 3.93 15.07 -20.15
N LYS A 577 3.74 16.21 -19.50
CA LYS A 577 3.08 17.40 -20.06
C LYS A 577 3.97 18.63 -20.06
N ASP A 578 3.94 19.36 -21.17
CA ASP A 578 4.51 20.69 -21.35
C ASP A 578 5.99 20.79 -20.89
N ASP A 579 6.35 21.86 -20.17
CA ASP A 579 7.74 22.09 -19.73
C ASP A 579 8.21 20.99 -18.77
N ASP A 580 7.33 20.47 -17.89
CA ASP A 580 7.68 19.37 -16.99
C ASP A 580 8.03 18.09 -17.77
N GLY A 581 7.20 17.72 -18.75
CA GLY A 581 7.44 16.58 -19.61
C GLY A 581 8.69 16.73 -20.48
N ARG A 582 8.91 17.92 -21.07
CA ARG A 582 10.12 18.22 -21.84
C ARG A 582 11.39 18.21 -20.98
N ARG A 583 11.32 18.76 -19.76
CA ARG A 583 12.44 18.78 -18.80
C ARG A 583 12.84 17.36 -18.40
N VAL A 584 11.86 16.48 -18.16
CA VAL A 584 12.12 15.07 -17.82
C VAL A 584 12.60 14.28 -19.04
N ALA A 585 12.09 14.60 -20.24
CA ALA A 585 12.52 14.03 -21.53
C ALA A 585 12.53 12.49 -21.57
N ARG A 586 11.60 11.83 -20.87
CA ARG A 586 11.50 10.36 -20.84
C ARG A 586 10.32 9.90 -21.71
N PRO A 587 10.57 9.23 -22.84
CA PRO A 587 9.51 8.81 -23.73
C PRO A 587 8.74 7.60 -23.18
N THR A 588 7.55 7.36 -23.74
CA THR A 588 6.96 6.01 -23.70
C THR A 588 7.31 5.26 -24.97
N GLU A 589 7.86 4.06 -24.82
CA GLU A 589 8.31 3.26 -25.96
C GLU A 589 8.16 1.75 -25.83
N PHE A 590 8.06 1.07 -26.97
CA PHE A 590 7.90 -0.39 -27.07
C PHE A 590 6.63 -0.88 -26.36
N VAL A 591 5.47 -0.40 -26.83
CA VAL A 591 4.15 -0.77 -26.30
C VAL A 591 3.42 -1.64 -27.32
N THR A 592 2.92 -2.80 -26.88
CA THR A 592 2.08 -3.71 -27.67
C THR A 592 0.70 -3.86 -27.03
N ILE A 593 -0.35 -3.59 -27.79
CA ILE A 593 -1.76 -3.73 -27.37
C ILE A 593 -2.45 -4.71 -28.31
N THR A 594 -3.02 -5.81 -27.81
CA THR A 594 -3.65 -6.78 -28.71
C THR A 594 -4.79 -7.58 -28.10
N ASN A 595 -5.74 -8.01 -28.94
CA ASN A 595 -6.87 -8.85 -28.53
C ASN A 595 -7.76 -8.21 -27.45
N CYS A 596 -7.86 -6.89 -27.42
CA CYS A 596 -8.70 -6.17 -26.46
C CYS A 596 -10.07 -5.84 -27.05
N VAL A 597 -11.07 -5.75 -26.17
CA VAL A 597 -12.45 -5.36 -26.50
C VAL A 597 -12.80 -4.07 -25.78
N PHE A 598 -13.31 -3.10 -26.53
CA PHE A 598 -13.60 -1.75 -26.06
C PHE A 598 -15.08 -1.40 -26.26
N TYR A 599 -15.73 -0.94 -25.20
CA TYR A 599 -17.09 -0.39 -25.22
C TYR A 599 -17.03 1.14 -25.05
N ALA A 600 -17.94 1.76 -24.28
CA ALA A 600 -17.94 3.20 -24.11
C ALA A 600 -16.59 3.71 -23.53
N GLY A 601 -16.19 4.89 -24.01
CA GLY A 601 -14.93 5.57 -23.69
C GLY A 601 -14.62 6.65 -24.74
N HIS A 602 -13.79 7.63 -24.43
CA HIS A 602 -13.45 8.75 -25.35
C HIS A 602 -12.54 8.35 -26.51
N GLY A 603 -11.87 7.21 -26.39
CA GLY A 603 -11.01 6.59 -27.40
C GLY A 603 -10.55 5.20 -26.96
N ALA A 604 -10.52 4.21 -27.84
CA ALA A 604 -10.13 2.84 -27.48
C ALA A 604 -8.61 2.74 -27.22
N VAL A 605 -7.79 3.13 -28.20
CA VAL A 605 -6.35 3.32 -28.00
C VAL A 605 -5.98 4.74 -28.36
N VAL A 606 -5.44 5.44 -27.36
CA VAL A 606 -5.19 6.87 -27.40
C VAL A 606 -3.72 7.16 -27.17
N ILE A 607 -3.15 8.06 -27.96
CA ILE A 607 -1.83 8.65 -27.74
C ILE A 607 -2.06 10.12 -27.35
N GLY A 608 -1.66 10.50 -26.13
CA GLY A 608 -1.71 11.87 -25.62
C GLY A 608 -2.88 12.20 -24.69
N SER A 609 -3.09 13.46 -24.31
CA SER A 609 -2.46 14.68 -24.89
C SER A 609 -1.07 14.99 -24.34
N GLU A 610 -0.68 14.34 -23.25
CA GLU A 610 0.55 14.57 -22.51
C GLU A 610 1.71 13.83 -23.20
N THR A 611 2.24 14.40 -24.30
CA THR A 611 3.22 13.74 -25.18
C THR A 611 4.62 14.34 -25.10
N SER A 612 4.92 15.13 -24.06
CA SER A 612 6.05 16.07 -24.06
C SER A 612 7.43 15.43 -23.84
N GLY A 613 7.48 14.19 -23.34
CA GLY A 613 8.70 13.36 -23.29
C GLY A 613 8.95 12.54 -24.56
N GLY A 614 7.99 12.51 -25.50
CA GLY A 614 8.06 11.73 -26.74
C GLY A 614 7.39 10.36 -26.67
N ILE A 615 6.95 9.85 -27.81
CA ILE A 615 6.27 8.55 -27.92
C ILE A 615 6.80 7.83 -29.15
N ASN A 616 7.24 6.58 -28.98
CA ASN A 616 7.96 5.84 -30.02
C ASN A 616 7.63 4.35 -30.01
N ASN A 617 7.52 3.70 -31.17
CA ASN A 617 7.36 2.26 -31.29
C ASN A 617 6.12 1.72 -30.54
N ILE A 618 4.94 2.12 -31.01
CA ILE A 618 3.64 1.68 -30.48
C ILE A 618 2.96 0.80 -31.51
N VAL A 619 2.51 -0.40 -31.10
CA VAL A 619 1.77 -1.33 -31.96
C VAL A 619 0.47 -1.70 -31.28
N ALA A 620 -0.65 -1.54 -31.97
CA ALA A 620 -1.95 -1.98 -31.48
C ALA A 620 -2.69 -2.77 -32.56
N SER A 621 -2.94 -4.05 -32.33
CA SER A 621 -3.50 -4.95 -33.35
C SER A 621 -4.53 -5.95 -32.84
N ASN A 622 -5.43 -6.39 -33.71
CA ASN A 622 -6.48 -7.37 -33.41
C ASN A 622 -7.44 -6.87 -32.31
N ASN A 623 -7.96 -5.66 -32.46
CA ASN A 623 -8.84 -5.05 -31.46
C ASN A 623 -10.23 -4.77 -32.02
N VAL A 624 -11.24 -4.83 -31.16
CA VAL A 624 -12.64 -4.60 -31.53
C VAL A 624 -13.24 -3.53 -30.63
N THR A 625 -13.90 -2.54 -31.23
CA THR A 625 -14.54 -1.44 -30.51
C THR A 625 -16.01 -1.35 -30.87
N LYS A 626 -16.88 -1.09 -29.89
CA LYS A 626 -18.31 -0.84 -30.12
C LYS A 626 -18.82 0.30 -29.25
N GLY A 627 -19.30 1.38 -29.86
CA GLY A 627 -19.84 2.53 -29.15
C GLY A 627 -18.80 3.40 -28.43
N THR A 628 -17.50 3.13 -28.62
CA THR A 628 -16.43 4.02 -28.19
C THR A 628 -16.45 5.28 -29.05
N ASP A 629 -16.26 6.46 -28.47
CA ASP A 629 -16.28 7.75 -29.20
C ASP A 629 -15.39 7.71 -30.45
N ARG A 630 -14.20 7.13 -30.28
CA ARG A 630 -13.16 6.98 -31.30
C ARG A 630 -12.52 5.61 -31.15
N GLY A 631 -12.21 4.94 -32.25
CA GLY A 631 -11.39 3.72 -32.18
C GLY A 631 -9.93 4.10 -31.93
N ILE A 632 -9.32 4.72 -32.93
CA ILE A 632 -7.90 5.12 -32.91
C ILE A 632 -7.81 6.63 -32.72
N ARG A 633 -7.04 7.09 -31.71
CA ARG A 633 -6.88 8.51 -31.43
C ARG A 633 -5.43 8.90 -31.15
N ILE A 634 -4.93 9.90 -31.84
CA ILE A 634 -3.66 10.57 -31.53
C ILE A 634 -3.96 12.05 -31.33
N LYS A 635 -3.67 12.57 -30.15
CA LYS A 635 -3.93 13.97 -29.77
C LYS A 635 -2.68 14.61 -29.19
N THR A 636 -2.30 15.75 -29.73
CA THR A 636 -1.31 16.66 -29.13
C THR A 636 -1.66 18.09 -29.50
N MET A 637 -0.89 19.05 -29.00
CA MET A 637 -1.11 20.48 -29.25
C MET A 637 0.21 21.25 -29.24
N ARG A 638 0.19 22.45 -29.83
CA ARG A 638 1.24 23.46 -29.61
C ARG A 638 1.53 23.59 -28.11
N GLY A 639 2.79 23.83 -27.77
CA GLY A 639 3.23 23.82 -26.38
C GLY A 639 3.61 22.44 -25.83
N ARG A 640 3.24 21.31 -26.46
CA ARG A 640 3.68 19.96 -26.00
C ARG A 640 5.09 19.61 -26.44
N GLY A 641 5.47 19.93 -27.68
CA GLY A 641 6.75 19.57 -28.25
C GLY A 641 6.92 18.07 -28.48
N ALA A 642 8.20 17.66 -28.57
CA ALA A 642 8.65 16.29 -28.78
C ALA A 642 8.11 15.61 -30.05
N ILE A 643 8.46 14.34 -30.23
CA ILE A 643 8.13 13.56 -31.42
C ILE A 643 7.24 12.38 -31.02
N ILE A 644 6.15 12.18 -31.77
CA ILE A 644 5.31 10.99 -31.75
C ILE A 644 5.58 10.24 -33.05
N GLN A 645 6.19 9.06 -32.98
CA GLN A 645 6.63 8.34 -34.18
C GLN A 645 6.59 6.82 -34.09
N ASN A 646 6.63 6.17 -35.26
CA ASN A 646 6.67 4.72 -35.40
C ASN A 646 5.48 4.06 -34.70
N VAL A 647 4.29 4.47 -35.11
CA VAL A 647 3.02 4.01 -34.55
C VAL A 647 2.30 3.15 -35.59
N ARG A 648 1.86 1.95 -35.20
CA ARG A 648 1.14 1.02 -36.06
C ARG A 648 -0.17 0.56 -35.45
N PHE A 649 -1.25 0.68 -36.24
CA PHE A 649 -2.54 0.06 -35.97
C PHE A 649 -2.85 -0.95 -37.07
N ASP A 650 -3.21 -2.18 -36.71
CA ASP A 650 -3.42 -3.26 -37.69
C ASP A 650 -4.56 -4.19 -37.28
N ASN A 651 -5.45 -4.54 -38.22
CA ASN A 651 -6.55 -5.49 -38.00
C ASN A 651 -7.52 -5.05 -36.89
N TRP A 652 -8.41 -4.09 -37.23
CA TRP A 652 -9.40 -3.56 -36.31
C TRP A 652 -10.82 -3.60 -36.89
N VAL A 653 -11.78 -3.77 -35.99
CA VAL A 653 -13.20 -3.51 -36.25
C VAL A 653 -13.67 -2.38 -35.34
N ILE A 654 -14.21 -1.32 -35.93
CA ILE A 654 -14.72 -0.14 -35.22
C ILE A 654 -16.20 0.04 -35.57
N GLU A 655 -17.09 -0.29 -34.62
CA GLU A 655 -18.54 -0.16 -34.77
C GLU A 655 -19.11 1.01 -33.96
N ASP A 656 -20.05 1.73 -34.56
CA ASP A 656 -20.90 2.72 -33.88
C ASP A 656 -20.10 3.85 -33.19
N ALA A 657 -19.10 4.40 -33.87
CA ALA A 657 -18.30 5.51 -33.33
C ALA A 657 -19.07 6.84 -33.42
N PRO A 658 -19.53 7.45 -32.30
CA PRO A 658 -20.29 8.70 -32.34
C PRO A 658 -19.44 9.93 -32.72
N ARG A 659 -18.10 9.78 -32.84
CA ARG A 659 -17.16 10.80 -33.34
C ARG A 659 -16.33 10.23 -34.51
N GLU A 660 -15.05 10.59 -34.60
CA GLU A 660 -14.15 10.09 -35.62
C GLU A 660 -13.71 8.65 -35.29
N ALA A 661 -13.89 7.68 -36.19
CA ALA A 661 -13.38 6.32 -35.98
C ALA A 661 -11.85 6.29 -35.87
N ILE A 662 -11.16 7.08 -36.71
CA ILE A 662 -9.72 7.32 -36.66
C ILE A 662 -9.48 8.84 -36.60
N HIS A 663 -8.82 9.32 -35.55
CA HIS A 663 -8.51 10.73 -35.37
C HIS A 663 -7.03 10.96 -35.08
N ILE A 664 -6.35 11.75 -35.91
CA ILE A 664 -4.96 12.17 -35.69
C ILE A 664 -4.93 13.70 -35.71
N THR A 665 -4.65 14.33 -34.58
CA THR A 665 -4.65 15.79 -34.48
C THR A 665 -3.49 16.32 -33.66
N ALA A 666 -2.81 17.33 -34.21
CA ALA A 666 -1.88 18.19 -33.49
C ALA A 666 -2.56 19.48 -33.00
N ASN A 667 -3.88 19.63 -33.20
CA ASN A 667 -4.67 20.79 -32.82
C ASN A 667 -5.72 20.42 -31.76
N TYR A 668 -5.33 19.66 -30.72
CA TYR A 668 -6.24 19.16 -29.69
C TYR A 668 -6.96 20.28 -28.92
N ALA A 669 -6.28 21.40 -28.66
CA ALA A 669 -6.86 22.58 -28.05
C ALA A 669 -6.58 23.82 -28.90
N LYS A 670 -7.55 24.73 -28.98
CA LYS A 670 -7.39 26.00 -29.68
C LYS A 670 -6.50 26.93 -28.88
N VAL A 671 -5.22 26.95 -29.21
CA VAL A 671 -4.22 27.88 -28.68
C VAL A 671 -3.64 28.72 -29.83
N PRO A 672 -3.17 29.96 -29.56
CA PRO A 672 -2.60 30.84 -30.58
C PRO A 672 -1.50 30.15 -31.40
N GLU A 673 -1.36 30.56 -32.66
CA GLU A 673 -0.24 30.14 -33.50
C GLU A 673 1.07 30.69 -32.92
N GLU A 674 2.13 29.89 -32.97
CA GLU A 674 3.48 30.25 -32.54
C GLU A 674 4.48 29.86 -33.63
N GLU A 675 5.63 30.53 -33.67
CA GLU A 675 6.71 30.10 -34.56
C GLU A 675 7.17 28.69 -34.18
N LYS A 676 7.54 27.91 -35.19
CA LYS A 676 8.05 26.54 -34.98
C LYS A 676 9.24 26.54 -34.02
N SER A 677 9.13 25.77 -32.95
CA SER A 677 10.16 25.66 -31.89
C SER A 677 10.18 24.25 -31.29
N GLU A 678 10.96 24.04 -30.23
CA GLU A 678 10.94 22.78 -29.44
C GLU A 678 9.57 22.48 -28.81
N ARG A 679 8.67 23.47 -28.73
CA ARG A 679 7.29 23.35 -28.23
C ARG A 679 6.31 22.86 -29.31
N THR A 680 6.72 22.85 -30.57
CA THR A 680 5.91 22.38 -31.70
C THR A 680 6.02 20.85 -31.80
N PRO A 681 4.91 20.09 -31.65
CA PRO A 681 4.95 18.64 -31.72
C PRO A 681 5.13 18.16 -33.16
N LEU A 682 5.86 17.06 -33.35
CA LEU A 682 6.00 16.37 -34.64
C LEU A 682 5.36 14.99 -34.57
N LEU A 683 4.35 14.74 -35.41
CA LEU A 683 3.78 13.41 -35.63
C LEU A 683 4.33 12.87 -36.95
N ARG A 684 4.94 11.69 -36.93
CA ARG A 684 5.44 11.07 -38.16
C ARG A 684 5.47 9.56 -38.17
N ASN A 685 5.54 8.95 -39.35
CA ASN A 685 5.70 7.50 -39.53
C ASN A 685 4.58 6.72 -38.82
N ILE A 686 3.35 6.98 -39.24
CA ILE A 686 2.14 6.34 -38.70
C ILE A 686 1.59 5.40 -39.78
N SER A 687 1.39 4.13 -39.43
CA SER A 687 0.84 3.12 -40.34
C SER A 687 -0.47 2.57 -39.80
N ILE A 688 -1.52 2.55 -40.62
CA ILE A 688 -2.85 2.05 -40.26
C ILE A 688 -3.32 1.08 -41.36
N SER A 689 -3.55 -0.17 -41.01
CA SER A 689 -3.92 -1.20 -42.01
C SER A 689 -5.00 -2.16 -41.56
N ASN A 690 -5.74 -2.71 -42.53
CA ASN A 690 -6.76 -3.74 -42.32
C ASN A 690 -7.85 -3.28 -41.33
N ILE A 691 -8.53 -2.17 -41.65
CA ILE A 691 -9.54 -1.57 -40.77
C ILE A 691 -10.93 -1.66 -41.38
N THR A 692 -11.88 -2.16 -40.60
CA THR A 692 -13.32 -2.08 -40.91
C THR A 692 -13.99 -1.08 -39.98
N VAL A 693 -14.62 -0.05 -40.55
CA VAL A 693 -15.42 0.95 -39.81
C VAL A 693 -16.89 0.82 -40.22
N VAL A 694 -17.77 0.63 -39.24
CA VAL A 694 -19.21 0.56 -39.45
C VAL A 694 -19.87 1.68 -38.66
N ASN A 695 -20.57 2.58 -39.36
CA ASN A 695 -21.39 3.62 -38.75
C ASN A 695 -20.63 4.59 -37.83
N ALA A 696 -19.72 5.39 -38.40
CA ALA A 696 -19.05 6.48 -37.68
C ALA A 696 -19.69 7.86 -37.94
N LYS A 697 -19.51 8.83 -37.04
CA LYS A 697 -19.79 10.24 -37.38
C LYS A 697 -18.81 10.73 -38.46
N GLN A 698 -17.53 10.38 -38.33
CA GLN A 698 -16.52 10.61 -39.36
C GLN A 698 -15.62 9.39 -39.48
N VAL A 699 -15.32 8.93 -40.69
CA VAL A 699 -14.49 7.73 -40.87
C VAL A 699 -13.03 8.02 -40.50
N VAL A 700 -12.43 9.06 -41.07
CA VAL A 700 -11.05 9.49 -40.74
C VAL A 700 -10.97 11.00 -40.66
N GLY A 701 -10.36 11.52 -39.59
CA GLY A 701 -10.01 12.93 -39.44
C GLY A 701 -8.52 13.11 -39.13
N ILE A 702 -7.80 13.85 -39.97
CA ILE A 702 -6.40 14.21 -39.78
C ILE A 702 -6.25 15.73 -39.82
N ALA A 703 -5.62 16.32 -38.79
CA ALA A 703 -5.41 17.76 -38.71
C ALA A 703 -4.01 18.09 -38.16
N GLY A 704 -3.13 18.58 -39.03
CA GLY A 704 -1.83 19.13 -38.67
C GLY A 704 -1.89 20.58 -38.18
N LEU A 705 -0.71 21.19 -38.03
CA LEU A 705 -0.55 22.61 -37.65
C LEU A 705 -0.06 23.43 -38.86
N PRO A 706 -0.46 24.71 -38.99
CA PRO A 706 0.07 25.61 -40.03
C PRO A 706 1.59 25.65 -40.12
N GLU A 707 2.27 25.58 -38.98
CA GLU A 707 3.72 25.59 -38.85
C GLU A 707 4.37 24.19 -38.90
N GLN A 708 3.58 23.11 -38.80
CA GLN A 708 4.07 21.74 -38.78
C GLN A 708 3.02 20.74 -39.30
N ASP A 709 3.20 20.32 -40.55
CA ASP A 709 2.42 19.24 -41.15
C ASP A 709 2.66 17.91 -40.41
N ILE A 710 1.66 17.02 -40.40
CA ILE A 710 1.83 15.61 -39.99
C ILE A 710 2.53 14.86 -41.13
N GLU A 711 3.59 14.12 -40.82
CA GLU A 711 4.49 13.55 -41.84
C GLU A 711 4.35 12.02 -42.00
N ASN A 712 4.44 11.52 -43.23
CA ASN A 712 4.57 10.07 -43.52
C ASN A 712 3.48 9.21 -42.85
N VAL A 713 2.23 9.47 -43.19
CA VAL A 713 1.09 8.63 -42.77
C VAL A 713 0.78 7.66 -43.89
N ARG A 714 0.77 6.35 -43.61
CA ARG A 714 0.38 5.31 -44.57
C ARG A 714 -0.89 4.62 -44.09
N MET A 715 -1.88 4.54 -44.96
CA MET A 715 -3.12 3.82 -44.69
C MET A 715 -3.38 2.83 -45.83
N THR A 716 -3.71 1.58 -45.49
CA THR A 716 -3.89 0.50 -46.49
C THR A 716 -5.01 -0.44 -46.09
N ASP A 717 -5.86 -0.84 -47.04
CA ASP A 717 -6.98 -1.77 -46.80
C ASP A 717 -7.90 -1.28 -45.68
N ILE A 718 -8.62 -0.20 -45.97
CA ILE A 718 -9.60 0.39 -45.04
C ILE A 718 -10.94 0.48 -45.75
N THR A 719 -11.95 -0.15 -45.16
CA THR A 719 -13.36 0.01 -45.54
C THR A 719 -14.08 0.75 -44.43
N GLY A 720 -14.83 1.81 -44.75
CA GLY A 720 -15.57 2.55 -43.74
C GLY A 720 -16.88 3.19 -44.22
N THR A 721 -17.88 3.21 -43.34
CA THR A 721 -19.11 3.97 -43.53
C THR A 721 -19.27 5.04 -42.45
N GLY A 722 -19.71 6.24 -42.83
CA GLY A 722 -19.95 7.30 -41.86
C GLY A 722 -20.76 8.47 -42.40
N GLU A 723 -21.14 9.41 -41.52
CA GLU A 723 -21.79 10.64 -41.95
C GLU A 723 -20.84 11.53 -42.77
N ILE A 724 -19.61 11.67 -42.28
CA ILE A 724 -18.48 12.34 -42.93
C ILE A 724 -17.44 11.27 -43.32
N GLY A 725 -16.86 11.41 -44.52
CA GLY A 725 -15.85 10.47 -45.03
C GLY A 725 -14.46 10.67 -44.43
N PHE A 726 -13.45 10.61 -45.30
CA PHE A 726 -12.05 10.83 -44.99
C PHE A 726 -11.70 12.31 -45.17
N VAL A 727 -11.18 12.97 -44.13
CA VAL A 727 -10.72 14.36 -44.19
C VAL A 727 -9.30 14.45 -43.67
N ALA A 728 -8.39 15.01 -44.47
CA ALA A 728 -7.03 15.31 -44.04
C ALA A 728 -6.65 16.76 -44.39
N ASP A 729 -6.22 17.49 -43.37
CA ASP A 729 -5.67 18.84 -43.46
C ASP A 729 -4.23 18.87 -42.94
N ARG A 730 -3.33 19.55 -43.67
CA ARG A 730 -1.92 19.78 -43.29
C ARG A 730 -1.15 18.49 -43.03
N VAL A 731 -1.07 17.69 -44.08
CA VAL A 731 -0.34 16.42 -44.12
C VAL A 731 0.75 16.46 -45.20
N ASN A 732 1.88 15.82 -44.94
CA ASN A 732 3.00 15.76 -45.86
C ASN A 732 3.50 14.32 -46.01
N GLY A 733 3.28 13.70 -47.17
CA GLY A 733 3.58 12.28 -47.39
C GLY A 733 2.45 11.37 -46.90
N LEU A 734 1.20 11.69 -47.23
CA LEU A 734 0.06 10.81 -46.98
C LEU A 734 -0.05 9.79 -48.12
N GLU A 735 0.05 8.51 -47.77
CA GLU A 735 -0.04 7.37 -48.68
C GLU A 735 -1.30 6.56 -48.39
N LEU A 736 -2.21 6.50 -49.36
CA LEU A 736 -3.46 5.75 -49.30
C LEU A 736 -3.46 4.65 -50.37
N ARG A 737 -3.74 3.41 -49.95
CA ARG A 737 -3.86 2.24 -50.84
C ARG A 737 -5.11 1.45 -50.49
N ASP A 738 -5.92 1.09 -51.47
CA ASP A 738 -7.08 0.21 -51.29
C ASP A 738 -8.04 0.73 -50.20
N ILE A 739 -8.49 1.98 -50.35
CA ILE A 739 -9.36 2.65 -49.38
C ILE A 739 -10.77 2.79 -49.96
N ARG A 740 -11.77 2.23 -49.29
CA ARG A 740 -13.19 2.39 -49.62
C ARG A 740 -13.91 3.13 -48.50
N VAL A 741 -14.45 4.30 -48.81
CA VAL A 741 -15.19 5.12 -47.83
C VAL A 741 -16.52 5.54 -48.42
N ASP A 742 -17.62 5.23 -47.72
CA ASP A 742 -18.95 5.69 -48.05
C ASP A 742 -19.37 6.76 -47.04
N ALA A 743 -19.46 8.01 -47.52
CA ALA A 743 -19.91 9.16 -46.73
C ALA A 743 -21.37 9.47 -47.05
N LYS A 744 -22.21 9.68 -46.02
CA LYS A 744 -23.62 10.08 -46.21
C LYS A 744 -23.77 11.53 -46.67
N THR A 745 -22.77 12.37 -46.40
CA THR A 745 -22.78 13.80 -46.78
C THR A 745 -21.43 14.24 -47.32
N GLY A 746 -21.46 15.04 -48.38
CA GLY A 746 -20.26 15.61 -48.99
C GLY A 746 -19.35 14.58 -49.68
N PRO A 747 -18.09 14.96 -49.97
CA PRO A 747 -17.10 14.08 -50.57
C PRO A 747 -16.71 12.91 -49.66
N ALA A 748 -16.46 11.74 -50.26
CA ALA A 748 -15.89 10.60 -49.56
C ALA A 748 -14.45 10.86 -49.09
N PHE A 749 -13.69 11.65 -49.86
CA PHE A 749 -12.32 12.05 -49.54
C PHE A 749 -12.14 13.56 -49.71
N THR A 750 -11.60 14.22 -48.69
CA THR A 750 -11.24 15.65 -48.72
C THR A 750 -9.79 15.82 -48.27
N PHE A 751 -8.99 16.46 -49.11
CA PHE A 751 -7.59 16.80 -48.84
C PHE A 751 -7.39 18.31 -48.92
N THR A 752 -6.89 18.92 -47.86
CA THR A 752 -6.66 20.36 -47.77
C THR A 752 -5.25 20.67 -47.29
N ASN A 753 -4.58 21.65 -47.90
CA ASN A 753 -3.22 22.07 -47.53
C ASN A 753 -2.20 20.91 -47.44
N ALA A 754 -2.36 19.89 -48.29
CA ALA A 754 -1.55 18.67 -48.25
C ALA A 754 -0.35 18.73 -49.21
N LYS A 755 0.67 17.91 -48.93
CA LYS A 755 1.89 17.74 -49.72
C LYS A 755 2.23 16.26 -49.89
N ARG A 756 2.85 15.90 -51.01
CA ARG A 756 3.26 14.54 -51.42
C ARG A 756 2.18 13.50 -51.15
N LEU A 757 1.02 13.67 -51.77
CA LEU A 757 -0.08 12.71 -51.71
C LEU A 757 0.19 11.54 -52.66
N PHE A 758 0.08 10.32 -52.14
CA PHE A 758 0.04 9.10 -52.96
C PHE A 758 -1.32 8.44 -52.81
N LEU A 759 -2.09 8.38 -53.89
CA LEU A 759 -3.46 7.88 -53.91
C LEU A 759 -3.56 6.69 -54.87
N ASP A 760 -3.75 5.48 -54.36
CA ASP A 760 -3.84 4.25 -55.14
C ASP A 760 -5.12 3.50 -54.78
N THR A 761 -6.03 3.34 -55.73
CA THR A 761 -7.28 2.58 -55.53
C THR A 761 -8.12 3.10 -54.35
N LEU A 762 -8.63 4.33 -54.51
CA LEU A 762 -9.69 4.88 -53.64
C LEU A 762 -11.06 4.61 -54.28
N SER A 763 -12.08 4.35 -53.48
CA SER A 763 -13.43 4.11 -54.00
C SER A 763 -14.52 4.55 -53.02
N SER A 764 -15.71 4.80 -53.56
CA SER A 764 -16.97 5.03 -52.83
C SER A 764 -18.06 4.35 -53.65
N LEU A 765 -18.93 3.58 -53.01
CA LEU A 765 -20.11 2.96 -53.61
C LEU A 765 -21.29 3.93 -53.65
N GLU A 766 -21.29 4.91 -52.74
CA GLU A 766 -22.32 5.94 -52.66
C GLU A 766 -21.76 7.32 -53.05
N SER A 767 -22.58 8.16 -53.67
CA SER A 767 -22.21 9.54 -54.03
C SER A 767 -23.40 10.46 -53.77
N PRO A 768 -23.71 10.76 -52.50
CA PRO A 768 -24.84 11.62 -52.17
C PRO A 768 -24.68 13.02 -52.76
N ASP A 769 -25.81 13.57 -53.20
CA ASP A 769 -25.96 14.95 -53.68
C ASP A 769 -25.08 15.38 -54.86
N ARG A 770 -24.62 14.43 -55.69
CA ARG A 770 -23.67 14.68 -56.80
C ARG A 770 -22.37 15.35 -56.35
N SER A 771 -22.00 15.20 -55.08
CA SER A 771 -20.72 15.67 -54.57
C SER A 771 -19.57 14.94 -55.27
N PRO A 772 -18.42 15.60 -55.50
CA PRO A 772 -17.25 14.89 -56.01
C PRO A 772 -16.82 13.82 -55.00
N THR A 773 -16.44 12.63 -55.47
CA THR A 773 -15.92 11.56 -54.59
C THR A 773 -14.65 12.02 -53.88
N VAL A 774 -13.78 12.76 -54.59
CA VAL A 774 -12.52 13.30 -54.07
C VAL A 774 -12.52 14.82 -54.25
N LYS A 775 -12.33 15.55 -53.15
CA LYS A 775 -12.14 17.00 -53.12
C LYS A 775 -10.71 17.33 -52.72
N ILE A 776 -10.05 18.18 -53.50
CA ILE A 776 -8.65 18.59 -53.28
C ILE A 776 -8.59 20.12 -53.27
N GLU A 777 -8.03 20.71 -52.21
CA GLU A 777 -7.90 22.16 -52.04
C GLU A 777 -6.50 22.53 -51.54
N ASN A 778 -5.87 23.54 -52.15
CA ASN A 778 -4.53 24.02 -51.80
C ASN A 778 -3.44 22.92 -51.79
N VAL A 779 -3.50 22.00 -52.75
CA VAL A 779 -2.49 20.95 -52.97
C VAL A 779 -1.78 21.22 -54.29
N PRO A 780 -0.45 21.37 -54.33
CA PRO A 780 0.28 21.53 -55.59
C PRO A 780 0.05 20.33 -56.52
N ALA A 781 -0.15 20.57 -57.82
CA ALA A 781 -0.48 19.49 -58.75
C ALA A 781 0.68 18.48 -58.94
N ASP A 782 1.92 18.95 -58.90
CA ASP A 782 3.15 18.15 -58.92
C ASP A 782 3.38 17.33 -57.62
N SER A 783 2.53 17.55 -56.62
CA SER A 783 2.57 16.91 -55.32
C SER A 783 1.53 15.77 -55.18
N ILE A 784 0.90 15.34 -56.29
CA ILE A 784 -0.06 14.22 -56.30
C ILE A 784 0.45 13.12 -57.23
N ILE A 785 0.67 11.92 -56.68
CA ILE A 785 0.88 10.69 -57.44
C ILE A 785 -0.40 9.86 -57.31
N SER A 786 -1.06 9.57 -58.43
CA SER A 786 -2.27 8.74 -58.42
C SER A 786 -2.18 7.56 -59.38
N ARG A 787 -2.74 6.40 -58.98
CA ARG A 787 -2.91 5.21 -59.81
C ARG A 787 -4.36 4.72 -59.68
N GLY A 788 -4.98 4.38 -60.81
CA GLY A 788 -6.38 3.92 -60.84
C GLY A 788 -7.44 5.04 -60.88
N PHE A 789 -7.04 6.30 -61.00
CA PHE A 789 -7.94 7.44 -61.22
C PHE A 789 -7.59 8.20 -62.50
N THR A 790 -8.62 8.59 -63.26
CA THR A 790 -8.55 9.75 -64.16
C THR A 790 -9.31 10.88 -63.49
N ALA A 791 -8.59 11.89 -62.97
CA ALA A 791 -9.22 13.11 -62.47
C ALA A 791 -10.02 13.76 -63.61
N LYS A 792 -11.31 14.01 -63.38
CA LYS A 792 -12.14 14.89 -64.20
C LYS A 792 -12.50 16.13 -63.39
#